data_AF-A0A8S0UW77-F1
#
_entry.id   AF-A0A8S0UW77-F1
#
_cell.length_a   1.000
_cell.length_b   1.000
_cell.length_c   1.000
_cell.angle_alpha   90.00
_cell.angle_beta   90.00
_cell.angle_gamma   90.00
#
_symmetry.space_group_name_H-M   'P 1'
#
loop_
_entity.id
_entity.type
_entity.pdbx_description
1 polymer ?
#
loop_
_entity_poly.entity_id
_entity_poly.type
_entity_poly.pdbx_seq_one_letter_code
_entity_poly.pdbx_strand_id
1 'polypeptide(L)'
;MLSVNLLFLVKMVTISSMISDECLSRGKKRKLSQRTFMQLDFLRPKVKFHSIQPDDNGNQDILTDPSKRCCDTIRHLNASHDFEEDDNYQNNASIDSVTLQSDQLASCMDSPLIDDSTNYKCVSLSLSLENEMPNYVMEKPVEDCDISKVFLHTFIVGRKFSSVEELDPGSTIRLSREPENVKDPNAVKVLYTDSAYDTALGYLPRELAQYLSPLMEMFNLSFEGNITSIPKDSRAIIPIQIECKDELSCDEKYCKNIQVFNSLWGHALRVVELAKTSPLGMTRYQHNLVLLIQDVLKRNSHLFTTGEKSFLEAFVSLSDDSQRLFARLYTRKGPWFRMSNISYPEISDCNQAIMRLSETGYICSFMLRDELEDDDLEGVLNLLNIDELREALRMLNKKCKHGTRKQDIIDLLLSSCKDGSRSRVVSFVLSKTGSCVRISTLAESLIWRAERLFFLNGEQDLSSFLLVDLGIVKYPSYNCILSEQIFPTRSDLLSYEEAIEIAQIMDESLDDNNTELVLKCIDISDSRLSISVEESRSLACGSSVTFLSCFSVSWVYSKVVLLGVSFLEREKRYSDAINLLKRLLHNFLSDGRRGYWTLRLSVDLEHLGCPDESLRVAEDGLHDPWVRAGSRVALQRRVLRLGRPPRRWKIPNYSKSVNRKIPEVHVQGRPLNSKLGAKSIFYGEDGEQCSVEQLALQYYAGEGGDWQGVHTESGIWLTIFGILMWDIIFADVPNVFCTKFQTAPLDLGFDGFYESRKSLIESLLDKIRDDMAEEILITSWESHTGTACRGVSWDKHSLSELRAAVTCIGGSCLASLCRHLAQDYRSWSSGMPDLLLWRFHDNYRGEAKLVEVKGPKDRLTEQQRAWLLVLMDCGFNVEVCKVTPPI
;
A
#
# COMPACT_ATOMS: atom_id res chain seq x y z
N MET A 1 6.29 16.31 45.18
CA MET A 1 6.43 15.34 44.08
C MET A 1 5.09 14.83 43.55
N LEU A 2 4.10 14.49 44.39
CA LEU A 2 2.76 14.06 43.93
C LEU A 2 1.91 15.14 43.24
N SER A 3 2.03 16.43 43.61
CA SER A 3 1.22 17.49 42.96
C SER A 3 1.75 17.95 41.60
N VAL A 4 3.05 17.76 41.31
CA VAL A 4 3.65 18.10 40.01
C VAL A 4 3.27 17.05 38.97
N ASN A 5 3.24 15.76 39.34
CA ASN A 5 2.76 14.69 38.46
C ASN A 5 1.25 14.79 38.17
N LEU A 6 0.44 15.23 39.14
CA LEU A 6 -1.00 15.40 38.92
C LEU A 6 -1.31 16.59 38.00
N LEU A 7 -0.58 17.71 38.13
CA LEU A 7 -0.74 18.87 37.25
C LEU A 7 -0.24 18.58 35.82
N PHE A 8 0.77 17.70 35.68
CA PHE A 8 1.27 17.22 34.38
C PHE A 8 0.29 16.23 33.74
N LEU A 9 -0.29 15.30 34.50
CA LEU A 9 -1.36 14.40 34.03
C LEU A 9 -2.62 15.16 33.62
N VAL A 10 -3.04 16.17 34.39
CA VAL A 10 -4.20 17.00 34.04
C VAL A 10 -3.91 17.80 32.77
N LYS A 11 -2.72 18.40 32.61
CA LYS A 11 -2.33 19.05 31.34
C LYS A 11 -2.24 18.06 30.17
N MET A 12 -1.78 16.82 30.39
CA MET A 12 -1.73 15.80 29.34
C MET A 12 -3.12 15.28 28.93
N VAL A 13 -4.06 15.11 29.88
CA VAL A 13 -5.46 14.76 29.57
C VAL A 13 -6.15 15.90 28.84
N THR A 14 -5.87 17.17 29.22
CA THR A 14 -6.43 18.34 28.54
C THR A 14 -5.84 18.54 27.14
N ILE A 15 -4.57 18.22 26.94
CA ILE A 15 -3.91 18.29 25.62
C ILE A 15 -4.33 17.11 24.74
N SER A 16 -4.46 15.90 25.28
CA SER A 16 -5.01 14.75 24.57
C SER A 16 -6.49 14.93 24.20
N SER A 17 -7.30 15.56 25.06
CA SER A 17 -8.69 15.91 24.71
C SER A 17 -8.76 17.05 23.69
N MET A 18 -7.93 18.10 23.82
CA MET A 18 -7.86 19.18 22.83
C MET A 18 -7.35 18.70 21.47
N ILE A 19 -6.39 17.76 21.44
CA ILE A 19 -5.85 17.16 20.22
C ILE A 19 -6.86 16.19 19.58
N SER A 20 -7.53 15.36 20.39
CA SER A 20 -8.58 14.45 19.93
C SER A 20 -9.77 15.23 19.33
N ASP A 21 -10.15 16.36 19.92
CA ASP A 21 -11.24 17.20 19.43
C ASP A 21 -10.82 18.02 18.20
N GLU A 22 -9.59 18.57 18.15
CA GLU A 22 -9.10 19.39 17.01
C GLU A 22 -8.80 18.56 15.74
N CYS A 23 -8.41 17.29 15.89
CA CYS A 23 -8.22 16.36 14.76
C CYS A 23 -9.55 15.83 14.17
N LEU A 24 -10.60 15.70 14.99
CA LEU A 24 -11.95 15.32 14.52
C LEU A 24 -12.72 16.54 13.97
N SER A 25 -12.33 17.77 14.35
CA SER A 25 -13.03 18.99 13.96
C SER A 25 -12.51 19.65 12.68
N ARG A 26 -11.25 19.40 12.27
CA ARG A 26 -10.68 19.97 11.04
C ARG A 26 -10.99 19.16 9.78
N GLY A 27 -11.81 19.74 8.90
CA GLY A 27 -12.26 19.19 7.61
C GLY A 27 -11.21 18.99 6.51
N LYS A 28 -9.94 18.76 6.84
CA LYS A 28 -8.98 18.21 5.88
C LYS A 28 -8.92 16.70 6.10
N LYS A 29 -9.70 15.96 5.32
CA LYS A 29 -9.61 14.48 5.13
C LYS A 29 -8.24 13.98 4.64
N ARG A 30 -7.14 14.68 4.90
CA ARG A 30 -5.82 14.09 4.78
C ARG A 30 -5.55 13.32 6.06
N LYS A 31 -6.32 12.25 6.31
CA LYS A 31 -5.80 11.16 7.16
C LYS A 31 -4.47 10.80 6.52
N LEU A 32 -3.36 10.86 7.25
CA LEU A 32 -2.12 10.22 6.83
C LEU A 32 -2.54 8.81 6.44
N SER A 33 -2.50 8.52 5.14
CA SER A 33 -2.44 7.12 4.76
C SER A 33 -1.26 6.57 5.53
N GLN A 34 -1.41 5.48 6.28
CA GLN A 34 -0.27 4.86 6.96
C GLN A 34 0.86 4.58 5.96
N ARG A 35 0.59 4.57 4.65
CA ARG A 35 1.60 4.69 3.58
C ARG A 35 2.71 5.73 3.87
N THR A 36 2.40 7.00 4.11
CA THR A 36 3.42 8.04 4.38
C THR A 36 4.21 7.70 5.64
N PHE A 37 3.51 7.22 6.66
CA PHE A 37 4.06 6.84 7.97
C PHE A 37 4.96 5.57 7.95
N MET A 38 4.50 4.53 7.25
CA MET A 38 5.10 3.21 7.19
C MET A 38 6.28 3.17 6.20
N GLN A 39 6.14 3.84 5.05
CA GLN A 39 7.13 3.80 3.96
C GLN A 39 8.27 4.83 4.09
N LEU A 40 8.25 5.71 5.11
CA LEU A 40 9.20 6.84 5.22
C LEU A 40 9.13 7.81 4.03
N ASP A 41 8.00 7.87 3.33
CA ASP A 41 7.77 8.72 2.15
C ASP A 41 7.56 10.22 2.50
N PHE A 42 8.14 10.70 3.60
CA PHE A 42 8.10 12.11 4.01
C PHE A 42 9.11 12.99 3.26
N LEU A 43 9.68 12.49 2.15
CA LEU A 43 10.69 13.19 1.37
C LEU A 43 10.42 13.05 -0.14
N ARG A 44 9.43 13.78 -0.63
CA ARG A 44 9.61 14.52 -1.89
C ARG A 44 9.45 16.00 -1.58
N PRO A 45 10.55 16.77 -1.41
CA PRO A 45 10.42 18.21 -1.30
C PRO A 45 9.83 18.74 -2.62
N LYS A 46 8.55 19.15 -2.58
CA LYS A 46 7.98 20.02 -3.61
C LYS A 46 8.43 21.47 -3.36
N VAL A 47 9.72 21.73 -3.17
CA VAL A 47 10.25 23.11 -3.15
C VAL A 47 11.64 23.13 -3.74
N LYS A 48 11.82 24.03 -4.72
CA LYS A 48 13.04 24.25 -5.51
C LYS A 48 14.23 24.52 -4.58
N PHE A 49 15.32 23.79 -4.77
CA PHE A 49 16.63 24.13 -4.21
C PHE A 49 17.07 25.50 -4.76
N HIS A 50 17.26 26.48 -3.89
CA HIS A 50 18.18 27.58 -4.15
C HIS A 50 19.45 27.28 -3.37
N SER A 51 20.43 26.70 -4.06
CA SER A 51 21.80 26.61 -3.56
C SER A 51 22.40 28.01 -3.60
N ILE A 52 22.84 28.48 -2.44
CA ILE A 52 23.71 29.64 -2.29
C ILE A 52 24.98 29.36 -3.11
N GLN A 53 25.24 30.17 -4.13
CA GLN A 53 26.51 30.16 -4.87
C GLN A 53 27.61 30.81 -4.03
N PRO A 54 28.88 30.39 -4.17
CA PRO A 54 30.01 31.20 -3.79
C PRO A 54 30.19 32.30 -4.85
N ASP A 55 30.12 33.56 -4.41
CA ASP A 55 30.38 34.72 -5.27
C ASP A 55 31.83 34.70 -5.78
N ASP A 56 31.98 34.70 -7.10
CA ASP A 56 33.22 34.95 -7.82
C ASP A 56 32.91 35.94 -8.96
N ASN A 57 33.89 36.81 -9.27
CA ASN A 57 33.85 38.09 -10.01
C ASN A 57 33.55 39.31 -9.11
N GLY A 58 34.45 40.27 -8.89
CA GLY A 58 35.56 40.74 -9.73
C GLY A 58 35.15 41.98 -10.51
N ASN A 59 35.29 43.17 -9.89
CA ASN A 59 35.92 44.36 -10.49
C ASN A 59 35.76 45.64 -9.64
N GLN A 60 36.82 46.46 -9.72
CA GLN A 60 36.96 47.90 -9.44
C GLN A 60 37.48 48.38 -8.07
N ASP A 61 38.78 48.68 -8.12
CA ASP A 61 39.41 49.99 -7.87
C ASP A 61 39.83 50.45 -6.45
N ILE A 62 41.16 50.48 -6.29
CA ILE A 62 41.99 51.63 -5.85
C ILE A 62 41.84 52.13 -4.40
N LEU A 63 42.80 51.74 -3.52
CA LEU A 63 43.74 52.59 -2.75
C LEU A 63 44.22 51.97 -1.41
N THR A 64 45.55 51.98 -1.24
CA THR A 64 46.34 52.10 0.00
C THR A 64 46.40 50.97 1.04
N ASP A 65 47.52 50.25 0.98
CA ASP A 65 48.48 49.79 2.02
C ASP A 65 48.48 50.56 3.38
N PRO A 66 49.23 50.16 4.45
CA PRO A 66 49.77 48.85 4.89
C PRO A 66 49.42 48.53 6.37
N SER A 67 49.58 47.27 6.82
CA SER A 67 50.45 46.97 7.99
C SER A 67 50.49 45.49 8.38
N LYS A 68 51.71 44.95 8.35
CA LYS A 68 52.44 44.23 9.44
C LYS A 68 51.64 43.18 10.25
N ARG A 69 52.17 42.01 10.57
CA ARG A 69 53.54 41.49 10.54
C ARG A 69 53.50 40.03 11.01
N CYS A 70 54.60 39.36 10.67
CA CYS A 70 55.20 38.21 11.33
C CYS A 70 54.67 36.83 10.91
N CYS A 71 55.42 36.10 10.08
CA CYS A 71 56.71 35.44 10.39
C CYS A 71 56.43 34.13 11.16
N ASP A 72 57.01 32.99 10.84
CA ASP A 72 57.98 32.63 9.80
C ASP A 72 58.30 31.13 9.99
N THR A 73 58.67 30.46 8.89
CA THR A 73 59.92 29.67 8.83
C THR A 73 59.87 28.23 9.43
N ILE A 74 59.87 27.19 8.57
CA ILE A 74 61.06 26.41 8.07
C ILE A 74 61.13 25.05 8.83
N ARG A 75 61.56 23.88 8.31
CA ARG A 75 62.25 23.40 7.10
C ARG A 75 62.03 21.87 7.01
N HIS A 76 61.78 21.36 5.80
CA HIS A 76 62.62 20.43 5.04
C HIS A 76 63.73 19.58 5.73
N LEU A 77 63.68 18.24 5.54
CA LEU A 77 64.67 17.36 4.83
C LEU A 77 64.96 15.99 5.50
N ASN A 78 64.97 14.95 4.64
CA ASN A 78 65.90 13.79 4.58
C ASN A 78 65.86 12.73 5.71
N ALA A 79 66.16 11.45 5.53
CA ALA A 79 66.55 10.60 4.39
C ALA A 79 66.50 9.10 4.84
N SER A 80 66.45 8.21 3.84
CA SER A 80 66.93 6.80 3.73
C SER A 80 67.55 6.07 4.95
N HIS A 81 67.18 4.79 5.15
CA HIS A 81 68.04 3.63 4.84
C HIS A 81 67.37 2.27 5.14
N ASP A 82 67.86 1.27 4.40
CA ASP A 82 67.55 -0.16 4.30
C ASP A 82 67.81 -1.00 5.57
N PHE A 83 67.23 -2.21 5.65
CA PHE A 83 67.92 -3.53 5.64
C PHE A 83 66.97 -4.71 5.95
N GLU A 84 67.45 -5.91 5.61
CA GLU A 84 66.82 -7.18 5.23
C GLU A 84 66.54 -8.20 6.37
N GLU A 85 66.12 -9.40 5.94
CA GLU A 85 66.16 -10.76 6.56
C GLU A 85 64.92 -11.22 7.36
N ASP A 86 64.11 -12.16 6.84
CA ASP A 86 64.26 -13.64 6.76
C ASP A 86 64.14 -14.34 8.14
N ASP A 87 63.07 -15.14 8.35
CA ASP A 87 63.16 -16.61 8.29
C ASP A 87 61.87 -17.36 8.71
N ASN A 88 61.72 -18.52 8.06
CA ASN A 88 60.82 -19.66 8.21
C ASN A 88 60.41 -20.11 9.64
N TYR A 89 59.25 -20.77 9.77
CA TYR A 89 59.15 -22.16 10.26
C TYR A 89 57.75 -22.79 10.00
N GLN A 90 57.76 -23.98 9.39
CA GLN A 90 56.65 -24.94 9.25
C GLN A 90 56.41 -25.73 10.55
N ASN A 91 55.17 -26.16 10.83
CA ASN A 91 54.76 -27.59 10.89
C ASN A 91 53.37 -27.85 11.53
N ASN A 92 52.57 -28.64 10.79
CA ASN A 92 51.79 -29.85 11.17
C ASN A 92 50.84 -29.85 12.38
N ALA A 93 49.52 -30.08 12.14
CA ALA A 93 48.79 -31.37 12.28
C ALA A 93 48.25 -31.56 13.73
N SER A 94 47.09 -32.14 14.06
CA SER A 94 45.95 -32.82 13.42
C SER A 94 45.03 -33.32 14.56
N ILE A 95 43.76 -33.66 14.28
CA ILE A 95 42.88 -34.62 15.02
C ILE A 95 42.31 -34.07 16.37
N ASP A 96 40.99 -33.99 16.59
CA ASP A 96 40.17 -35.10 17.09
C ASP A 96 38.67 -35.00 16.77
N SER A 97 38.13 -36.16 16.41
CA SER A 97 36.73 -36.55 16.29
C SER A 97 36.25 -37.25 17.56
N VAL A 98 35.00 -37.04 17.99
CA VAL A 98 34.32 -37.98 18.91
C VAL A 98 32.88 -38.20 18.44
N THR A 99 32.51 -39.49 18.38
CA THR A 99 31.20 -40.05 18.01
C THR A 99 30.76 -41.02 19.12
N LEU A 100 29.45 -41.38 19.11
CA LEU A 100 28.75 -42.53 19.76
C LEU A 100 28.21 -42.27 21.18
N GLN A 101 26.99 -42.68 21.60
CA GLN A 101 26.03 -43.76 21.25
C GLN A 101 24.61 -43.31 21.72
N SER A 102 23.50 -43.43 20.96
CA SER A 102 22.55 -44.55 20.77
C SER A 102 21.91 -45.18 22.02
N ASP A 103 20.57 -45.16 22.08
CA ASP A 103 19.76 -46.30 22.53
C ASP A 103 18.36 -46.31 21.86
N GLN A 104 17.90 -47.51 21.52
CA GLN A 104 16.72 -47.88 20.73
C GLN A 104 15.52 -48.31 21.61
N LEU A 105 14.31 -48.29 21.03
CA LEU A 105 13.28 -49.37 21.02
C LEU A 105 11.96 -48.79 20.45
N ALA A 106 11.60 -49.12 19.20
CA ALA A 106 10.61 -50.14 18.77
C ALA A 106 9.15 -49.65 18.81
N SER A 107 8.19 -50.02 17.95
CA SER A 107 8.08 -50.67 16.63
C SER A 107 6.57 -50.84 16.40
N CYS A 108 6.03 -50.57 15.21
CA CYS A 108 5.02 -51.45 14.58
C CYS A 108 4.74 -51.03 13.13
N MET A 109 5.00 -51.97 12.24
CA MET A 109 4.55 -52.04 10.86
C MET A 109 3.12 -52.62 10.83
N ASP A 110 2.31 -52.24 9.84
CA ASP A 110 1.94 -53.11 8.72
C ASP A 110 0.73 -52.57 7.94
N SER A 111 0.89 -52.52 6.62
CA SER A 111 -0.19 -52.42 5.63
C SER A 111 -0.83 -53.79 5.39
N PRO A 112 -2.01 -53.87 4.77
CA PRO A 112 -2.02 -54.45 3.42
C PRO A 112 -2.99 -53.80 2.42
N LEU A 113 -2.77 -54.18 1.16
CA LEU A 113 -3.31 -53.72 -0.12
C LEU A 113 -4.72 -54.26 -0.50
N ILE A 114 -5.26 -53.69 -1.60
CA ILE A 114 -6.32 -54.14 -2.55
C ILE A 114 -7.78 -53.83 -2.10
N ASP A 115 -8.73 -53.22 -2.84
CA ASP A 115 -9.04 -53.12 -4.27
C ASP A 115 -9.94 -51.89 -4.60
N ASP A 116 -10.07 -51.60 -5.89
CA ASP A 116 -10.91 -50.59 -6.54
C ASP A 116 -12.42 -50.60 -6.17
N SER A 117 -13.02 -49.41 -6.06
CA SER A 117 -14.30 -49.09 -6.74
C SER A 117 -14.79 -47.67 -6.43
N THR A 118 -15.05 -46.95 -7.52
CA THR A 118 -15.79 -45.70 -7.63
C THR A 118 -17.06 -45.64 -6.77
N ASN A 119 -17.19 -44.63 -5.91
CA ASN A 119 -18.49 -44.05 -5.55
C ASN A 119 -18.33 -42.63 -4.98
N TYR A 120 -18.52 -41.62 -5.83
CA TYR A 120 -18.66 -40.22 -5.41
C TYR A 120 -19.95 -40.07 -4.60
N LYS A 121 -19.84 -40.13 -3.27
CA LYS A 121 -20.92 -39.73 -2.37
C LYS A 121 -20.92 -38.20 -2.26
N CYS A 122 -21.94 -37.62 -2.89
CA CYS A 122 -22.42 -36.26 -2.68
C CYS A 122 -22.58 -35.99 -1.17
N VAL A 123 -21.72 -35.12 -0.62
CA VAL A 123 -21.94 -34.53 0.71
C VAL A 123 -22.85 -33.33 0.51
N SER A 124 -24.12 -33.53 0.82
CA SER A 124 -25.14 -32.49 0.89
C SER A 124 -24.76 -31.46 1.96
N LEU A 125 -24.22 -30.32 1.55
CA LEU A 125 -24.17 -29.12 2.38
C LEU A 125 -25.59 -28.55 2.44
N SER A 126 -26.23 -28.74 3.58
CA SER A 126 -27.49 -28.13 3.95
C SER A 126 -27.39 -26.60 3.86
N LEU A 127 -28.07 -26.01 2.88
CA LEU A 127 -28.32 -24.58 2.78
C LEU A 127 -29.28 -24.16 3.90
N SER A 128 -28.74 -23.66 5.00
CA SER A 128 -29.51 -22.87 5.98
C SER A 128 -29.19 -21.39 5.78
N LEU A 129 -29.93 -20.77 4.86
CA LEU A 129 -29.98 -19.32 4.64
C LEU A 129 -31.44 -18.90 4.86
N GLU A 130 -31.90 -19.00 6.11
CA GLU A 130 -33.14 -18.35 6.54
C GLU A 130 -32.79 -16.91 6.94
N ASN A 131 -32.75 -16.03 5.94
CA ASN A 131 -33.02 -14.61 6.16
C ASN A 131 -34.49 -14.40 5.81
N GLU A 132 -35.33 -14.14 6.82
CA GLU A 132 -36.70 -13.67 6.61
C GLU A 132 -36.66 -12.32 5.89
N MET A 133 -36.82 -12.36 4.56
CA MET A 133 -37.13 -11.19 3.74
C MET A 133 -38.64 -10.91 3.82
N PRO A 134 -39.08 -9.64 3.76
CA PRO A 134 -40.49 -9.28 3.90
C PRO A 134 -41.33 -9.98 2.81
N ASN A 135 -42.41 -10.63 3.25
CA ASN A 135 -43.40 -11.28 2.39
C ASN A 135 -44.04 -10.27 1.44
N TYR A 136 -43.53 -10.17 0.21
CA TYR A 136 -44.29 -9.59 -0.88
C TYR A 136 -45.36 -10.60 -1.31
N VAL A 137 -46.60 -10.31 -0.94
CA VAL A 137 -47.77 -11.08 -1.37
C VAL A 137 -47.93 -10.89 -2.88
N MET A 138 -47.64 -11.92 -3.66
CA MET A 138 -48.12 -12.01 -5.04
C MET A 138 -49.65 -11.98 -5.00
N GLU A 139 -50.28 -10.94 -5.58
CA GLU A 139 -51.74 -10.81 -5.56
C GLU A 139 -52.48 -11.90 -6.35
N LYS A 140 -51.80 -12.80 -7.09
CA LYS A 140 -52.40 -13.99 -7.70
C LYS A 140 -51.41 -15.17 -7.81
N PRO A 141 -51.85 -16.42 -7.58
CA PRO A 141 -51.07 -17.59 -7.95
C PRO A 141 -50.88 -17.62 -9.47
N VAL A 142 -49.68 -18.04 -9.91
CA VAL A 142 -49.31 -18.23 -11.31
C VAL A 142 -50.05 -19.47 -11.83
N GLU A 143 -51.35 -19.35 -12.09
CA GLU A 143 -52.14 -20.41 -12.73
C GLU A 143 -52.31 -20.16 -14.25
N ASP A 144 -51.91 -18.98 -14.76
CA ASP A 144 -52.17 -18.60 -16.17
C ASP A 144 -51.09 -17.69 -16.82
N CYS A 145 -49.87 -17.58 -16.26
CA CYS A 145 -48.79 -16.84 -16.94
C CYS A 145 -48.03 -17.75 -17.90
N ASP A 146 -48.28 -17.55 -19.18
CA ASP A 146 -47.47 -18.03 -20.29
C ASP A 146 -46.04 -17.44 -20.18
N ILE A 147 -45.12 -18.19 -19.56
CA ILE A 147 -43.74 -17.76 -19.28
C ILE A 147 -42.96 -17.42 -20.54
N SER A 148 -43.41 -17.96 -21.69
CA SER A 148 -42.85 -17.69 -23.02
C SER A 148 -42.99 -16.22 -23.43
N LYS A 149 -43.88 -15.46 -22.77
CA LYS A 149 -44.15 -14.03 -23.04
C LYS A 149 -43.47 -13.06 -22.08
N VAL A 150 -42.65 -13.56 -21.15
CA VAL A 150 -41.99 -12.72 -20.13
C VAL A 150 -40.53 -12.47 -20.49
N PHE A 151 -40.17 -11.20 -20.67
CA PHE A 151 -38.82 -10.77 -21.01
C PHE A 151 -38.00 -10.39 -19.77
N LEU A 152 -36.92 -11.14 -19.51
CA LEU A 152 -35.93 -10.85 -18.50
C LEU A 152 -34.85 -9.92 -19.07
N HIS A 153 -34.83 -8.68 -18.59
CA HIS A 153 -33.80 -7.71 -18.99
C HIS A 153 -32.60 -7.81 -18.04
N THR A 154 -31.43 -8.10 -18.56
CA THR A 154 -30.21 -8.28 -17.76
C THR A 154 -28.98 -7.85 -18.57
N PHE A 155 -27.79 -8.31 -18.23
CA PHE A 155 -26.54 -7.98 -18.91
C PHE A 155 -25.53 -9.12 -18.83
N ILE A 156 -24.51 -9.08 -19.70
CA ILE A 156 -23.44 -10.09 -19.74
C ILE A 156 -22.27 -9.67 -18.84
N VAL A 157 -21.76 -10.60 -18.02
CA VAL A 157 -20.57 -10.43 -17.16
C VAL A 157 -19.40 -11.33 -17.58
N GLY A 158 -18.17 -10.98 -17.15
CA GLY A 158 -17.00 -11.86 -17.30
C GLY A 158 -16.39 -11.94 -18.70
N ARG A 159 -16.34 -10.83 -19.42
CA ARG A 159 -15.94 -10.78 -20.85
C ARG A 159 -14.44 -10.81 -21.11
N LYS A 160 -14.07 -11.39 -22.27
CA LYS A 160 -12.79 -11.17 -22.97
C LYS A 160 -13.07 -10.52 -24.33
N PHE A 161 -13.02 -9.19 -24.42
CA PHE A 161 -13.37 -8.45 -25.64
C PHE A 161 -12.12 -7.93 -26.34
N SER A 162 -11.42 -8.80 -27.08
CA SER A 162 -10.34 -8.35 -27.97
C SER A 162 -10.26 -9.09 -29.30
N SER A 163 -11.25 -9.94 -29.64
CA SER A 163 -11.18 -10.78 -30.84
C SER A 163 -12.52 -11.11 -31.52
N VAL A 164 -13.64 -10.50 -31.12
CA VAL A 164 -14.93 -10.72 -31.79
C VAL A 164 -15.24 -9.49 -32.63
N GLU A 165 -15.24 -9.67 -33.96
CA GLU A 165 -15.71 -8.66 -34.92
C GLU A 165 -17.14 -8.22 -34.59
N GLU A 166 -17.44 -6.97 -34.92
CA GLU A 166 -18.59 -6.13 -34.56
C GLU A 166 -19.88 -6.90 -34.18
N LEU A 167 -20.15 -7.00 -32.86
CA LEU A 167 -21.51 -7.30 -32.40
C LEU A 167 -22.42 -6.14 -32.83
N ASP A 168 -23.64 -6.45 -33.26
CA ASP A 168 -24.66 -5.45 -33.59
C ASP A 168 -25.85 -5.48 -32.61
N PRO A 169 -26.48 -4.34 -32.27
CA PRO A 169 -27.74 -4.34 -31.53
C PRO A 169 -28.81 -5.17 -32.27
N GLY A 170 -29.45 -6.09 -31.56
CA GLY A 170 -30.42 -7.04 -32.13
C GLY A 170 -29.86 -8.45 -32.39
N SER A 171 -28.55 -8.63 -32.30
CA SER A 171 -27.85 -9.92 -32.33
C SER A 171 -28.49 -10.97 -31.42
N THR A 172 -28.77 -12.16 -31.96
CA THR A 172 -29.38 -13.28 -31.21
C THR A 172 -28.35 -13.98 -30.31
N ILE A 173 -28.79 -14.35 -29.11
CA ILE A 173 -27.98 -15.07 -28.12
C ILE A 173 -28.73 -16.28 -27.56
N ARG A 174 -27.99 -17.28 -27.13
CA ARG A 174 -28.50 -18.50 -26.47
C ARG A 174 -27.82 -18.72 -25.13
N LEU A 175 -28.57 -19.25 -24.16
CA LEU A 175 -28.02 -19.61 -22.85
C LEU A 175 -27.70 -21.10 -22.74
N SER A 176 -26.56 -21.42 -22.12
CA SER A 176 -26.16 -22.80 -21.80
C SER A 176 -25.60 -22.88 -20.39
N ARG A 177 -25.99 -23.88 -19.62
CA ARG A 177 -25.41 -24.11 -18.29
C ARG A 177 -23.98 -24.66 -18.42
N GLU A 178 -23.10 -24.29 -17.48
CA GLU A 178 -21.74 -24.81 -17.36
C GLU A 178 -21.48 -25.29 -15.90
N PRO A 179 -21.97 -26.49 -15.53
CA PRO A 179 -21.90 -26.97 -14.13
C PRO A 179 -20.47 -27.25 -13.64
N GLU A 180 -19.54 -27.54 -14.56
CA GLU A 180 -18.12 -27.80 -14.26
C GLU A 180 -17.30 -26.50 -14.01
N ASN A 181 -17.95 -25.35 -13.95
CA ASN A 181 -17.26 -24.09 -13.72
C ASN A 181 -16.75 -24.01 -12.27
N VAL A 182 -15.43 -24.05 -12.11
CA VAL A 182 -14.73 -24.05 -10.81
C VAL A 182 -15.08 -22.83 -9.93
N LYS A 183 -15.55 -21.71 -10.52
CA LYS A 183 -15.89 -20.48 -9.80
C LYS A 183 -17.35 -20.39 -9.37
N ASP A 184 -18.27 -20.97 -10.13
CA ASP A 184 -19.70 -20.92 -9.84
C ASP A 184 -20.42 -22.15 -10.42
N PRO A 185 -20.88 -23.11 -9.60
CA PRO A 185 -21.55 -24.32 -10.09
C PRO A 185 -22.90 -24.05 -10.77
N ASN A 186 -23.45 -22.84 -10.56
CA ASN A 186 -24.67 -22.39 -11.22
C ASN A 186 -24.40 -21.53 -12.46
N ALA A 187 -23.17 -21.48 -12.98
CA ALA A 187 -22.81 -20.62 -14.09
C ALA A 187 -23.69 -20.89 -15.33
N VAL A 188 -24.29 -19.82 -15.86
CA VAL A 188 -25.03 -19.83 -17.12
C VAL A 188 -24.27 -18.99 -18.13
N LYS A 189 -23.76 -19.65 -19.17
CA LYS A 189 -22.96 -19.09 -20.25
C LYS A 189 -23.85 -18.50 -21.34
N VAL A 190 -23.43 -17.37 -21.91
CA VAL A 190 -24.12 -16.66 -22.98
C VAL A 190 -23.35 -16.88 -24.29
N LEU A 191 -24.01 -17.44 -25.29
CA LEU A 191 -23.47 -17.81 -26.59
C LEU A 191 -24.05 -16.92 -27.68
N TYR A 192 -23.20 -16.47 -28.63
CA TYR A 192 -23.59 -15.72 -29.82
C TYR A 192 -23.93 -16.67 -30.97
N THR A 193 -25.05 -16.42 -31.66
CA THR A 193 -25.55 -17.26 -32.75
C THR A 193 -25.60 -16.49 -34.08
N ASP A 194 -24.49 -16.45 -34.83
CA ASP A 194 -24.46 -15.75 -36.15
C ASP A 194 -23.61 -16.45 -37.24
N SER A 195 -22.90 -17.53 -36.92
CA SER A 195 -22.30 -18.41 -37.94
C SER A 195 -22.07 -19.78 -37.34
N ALA A 196 -21.56 -20.75 -38.11
CA ALA A 196 -21.53 -22.18 -37.83
C ALA A 196 -20.89 -22.66 -36.49
N TYR A 197 -20.49 -21.75 -35.58
CA TYR A 197 -19.92 -22.05 -34.27
C TYR A 197 -20.45 -21.10 -33.17
N ASP A 198 -20.92 -21.68 -32.06
CA ASP A 198 -21.36 -20.95 -30.87
C ASP A 198 -20.15 -20.28 -30.17
N THR A 199 -20.05 -18.95 -30.27
CA THR A 199 -18.97 -18.20 -29.61
C THR A 199 -19.41 -17.72 -28.24
N ALA A 200 -18.61 -17.96 -27.20
CA ALA A 200 -18.94 -17.56 -25.84
C ALA A 200 -18.72 -16.05 -25.59
N LEU A 201 -19.79 -15.32 -25.29
CA LEU A 201 -19.73 -13.87 -25.02
C LEU A 201 -19.46 -13.53 -23.55
N GLY A 202 -19.72 -14.47 -22.64
CA GLY A 202 -19.59 -14.29 -21.19
C GLY A 202 -20.60 -15.14 -20.42
N TYR A 203 -20.97 -14.68 -19.23
CA TYR A 203 -21.93 -15.36 -18.35
C TYR A 203 -23.05 -14.42 -17.91
N LEU A 204 -24.14 -14.99 -17.41
CA LEU A 204 -25.14 -14.23 -16.65
C LEU A 204 -24.62 -13.85 -15.26
N PRO A 205 -25.15 -12.78 -14.64
CA PRO A 205 -24.86 -12.44 -13.25
C PRO A 205 -25.18 -13.63 -12.34
N ARG A 206 -24.30 -13.92 -11.38
CA ARG A 206 -24.42 -15.07 -10.46
C ARG A 206 -25.75 -15.07 -9.71
N GLU A 207 -26.22 -13.88 -9.33
CA GLU A 207 -27.46 -13.68 -8.59
C GLU A 207 -28.70 -14.09 -9.40
N LEU A 208 -28.63 -14.00 -10.73
CA LEU A 208 -29.68 -14.48 -11.64
C LEU A 208 -29.44 -15.95 -12.02
N ALA A 209 -28.18 -16.33 -12.27
CA ALA A 209 -27.78 -17.66 -12.66
C ALA A 209 -28.13 -18.72 -11.60
N GLN A 210 -28.03 -18.40 -10.30
CA GLN A 210 -28.43 -19.30 -9.20
C GLN A 210 -29.91 -19.72 -9.23
N TYR A 211 -30.78 -18.93 -9.87
CA TYR A 211 -32.21 -19.25 -10.01
C TYR A 211 -32.53 -19.83 -11.38
N LEU A 212 -31.92 -19.30 -12.46
CA LEU A 212 -32.13 -19.82 -13.81
C LEU A 212 -31.47 -21.18 -14.04
N SER A 213 -30.30 -21.44 -13.46
CA SER A 213 -29.60 -22.72 -13.60
C SER A 213 -30.45 -23.91 -13.11
N PRO A 214 -31.05 -23.90 -11.91
CA PRO A 214 -31.98 -24.95 -11.49
C PRO A 214 -33.22 -25.06 -12.38
N LEU A 215 -33.74 -23.93 -12.89
CA LEU A 215 -34.89 -23.94 -13.79
C LEU A 215 -34.58 -24.63 -15.13
N MET A 216 -33.39 -24.39 -15.68
CA MET A 216 -32.92 -25.05 -16.91
C MET A 216 -32.77 -26.57 -16.74
N GLU A 217 -32.33 -27.04 -15.57
CA GLU A 217 -32.11 -28.48 -15.33
C GLU A 217 -33.35 -29.23 -14.84
N MET A 218 -34.07 -28.66 -13.86
CA MET A 218 -35.21 -29.36 -13.24
C MET A 218 -36.43 -29.38 -14.17
N PHE A 219 -36.56 -28.37 -15.03
CA PHE A 219 -37.73 -28.18 -15.90
C PHE A 219 -37.37 -28.17 -17.39
N ASN A 220 -36.12 -28.48 -17.77
CA ASN A 220 -35.63 -28.50 -19.15
C ASN A 220 -35.90 -27.20 -19.94
N LEU A 221 -35.92 -26.05 -19.24
CA LEU A 221 -36.18 -24.77 -19.90
C LEU A 221 -34.98 -24.30 -20.70
N SER A 222 -35.27 -23.83 -21.91
CA SER A 222 -34.35 -23.18 -22.81
C SER A 222 -34.63 -21.67 -22.85
N PHE A 223 -33.54 -20.91 -22.94
CA PHE A 223 -33.58 -19.46 -22.92
C PHE A 223 -32.78 -18.91 -24.10
N GLU A 224 -33.41 -18.00 -24.82
CA GLU A 224 -32.81 -17.27 -25.94
C GLU A 224 -33.05 -15.77 -25.74
N GLY A 225 -32.33 -14.95 -26.47
CA GLY A 225 -32.44 -13.51 -26.29
C GLY A 225 -31.78 -12.71 -27.38
N ASN A 226 -31.71 -11.40 -27.16
CA ASN A 226 -31.01 -10.49 -28.04
C ASN A 226 -30.20 -9.44 -27.27
N ILE A 227 -29.18 -8.90 -27.93
CA ILE A 227 -28.41 -7.77 -27.44
C ILE A 227 -29.22 -6.48 -27.64
N THR A 228 -29.47 -5.73 -26.57
CA THR A 228 -30.36 -4.54 -26.65
C THR A 228 -29.61 -3.26 -26.98
N SER A 229 -28.34 -3.13 -26.55
CA SER A 229 -27.47 -2.01 -26.95
C SER A 229 -26.00 -2.36 -26.74
N ILE A 230 -25.11 -1.61 -27.40
CA ILE A 230 -23.66 -1.82 -27.31
C ILE A 230 -23.00 -0.57 -26.70
N PRO A 231 -22.37 -0.70 -25.52
CA PRO A 231 -21.65 0.40 -24.90
C PRO A 231 -20.45 0.84 -25.74
N LYS A 232 -20.08 2.14 -25.64
CA LYS A 232 -18.88 2.69 -26.30
C LYS A 232 -17.56 2.21 -25.69
N ASP A 233 -17.59 1.72 -24.44
CA ASP A 233 -16.42 1.19 -23.74
C ASP A 233 -16.38 -0.34 -23.87
N SER A 234 -15.26 -0.86 -24.36
CA SER A 234 -14.95 -2.29 -24.48
C SER A 234 -15.10 -3.10 -23.18
N ARG A 235 -15.05 -2.45 -22.01
CA ARG A 235 -15.17 -3.09 -20.68
C ARG A 235 -16.57 -2.95 -20.05
N ALA A 236 -17.47 -2.21 -20.67
CA ALA A 236 -18.81 -1.99 -20.11
C ALA A 236 -19.73 -3.21 -20.31
N ILE A 237 -20.68 -3.35 -19.39
CA ILE A 237 -21.72 -4.38 -19.43
C ILE A 237 -22.61 -4.19 -20.66
N ILE A 238 -22.82 -5.23 -21.47
CA ILE A 238 -23.81 -5.17 -22.56
C ILE A 238 -25.13 -5.65 -21.99
N PRO A 239 -26.17 -4.81 -22.08
CA PRO A 239 -27.52 -5.22 -21.74
C PRO A 239 -28.06 -6.20 -22.78
N ILE A 240 -28.78 -7.20 -22.28
CA ILE A 240 -29.42 -8.24 -23.06
C ILE A 240 -30.86 -8.42 -22.56
N GLN A 241 -31.71 -8.89 -23.44
CA GLN A 241 -33.07 -9.27 -23.12
C GLN A 241 -33.23 -10.74 -23.44
N ILE A 242 -33.77 -11.50 -22.49
CA ILE A 242 -33.84 -12.97 -22.54
C ILE A 242 -35.29 -13.40 -22.34
N GLU A 243 -35.74 -14.36 -23.12
CA GLU A 243 -37.05 -14.99 -23.04
C GLU A 243 -36.90 -16.52 -22.92
N CYS A 244 -37.88 -17.17 -22.30
CA CYS A 244 -37.97 -18.63 -22.30
C CYS A 244 -38.65 -19.07 -23.60
N LYS A 245 -38.08 -20.06 -24.30
CA LYS A 245 -38.63 -20.56 -25.57
C LYS A 245 -39.67 -21.65 -25.41
N ASP A 246 -39.77 -22.23 -24.22
CA ASP A 246 -40.63 -23.38 -23.97
C ASP A 246 -41.98 -22.94 -23.42
N GLU A 247 -43.06 -23.44 -24.04
CA GLU A 247 -44.39 -23.43 -23.45
C GLU A 247 -44.47 -24.55 -22.42
N LEU A 248 -44.88 -24.23 -21.19
CA LEU A 248 -45.01 -25.21 -20.12
C LEU A 248 -46.12 -26.22 -20.44
N SER A 249 -45.77 -27.41 -20.91
CA SER A 249 -46.71 -28.53 -20.97
C SER A 249 -46.79 -29.22 -19.61
N CYS A 250 -48.00 -29.28 -19.03
CA CYS A 250 -48.26 -29.97 -17.75
C CYS A 250 -48.05 -31.49 -17.87
N ASP A 251 -46.81 -31.95 -17.68
CA ASP A 251 -46.51 -33.36 -17.42
C ASP A 251 -46.64 -33.70 -15.91
N GLU A 252 -46.86 -34.97 -15.57
CA GLU A 252 -47.00 -35.44 -14.16
C GLU A 252 -45.80 -35.07 -13.24
N LYS A 253 -44.63 -34.78 -13.83
CA LYS A 253 -43.42 -34.33 -13.13
C LYS A 253 -43.49 -32.85 -12.73
N TYR A 254 -44.21 -32.03 -13.51
CA TYR A 254 -44.40 -30.60 -13.29
C TYR A 254 -45.29 -30.34 -12.05
N CYS A 255 -46.38 -31.10 -11.90
CA CYS A 255 -47.32 -30.94 -10.78
C CYS A 255 -46.69 -31.17 -9.39
N LYS A 256 -45.63 -31.98 -9.29
CA LYS A 256 -44.95 -32.25 -8.01
C LYS A 256 -44.02 -31.12 -7.55
N ASN A 257 -43.53 -30.29 -8.47
CA ASN A 257 -42.51 -29.27 -8.19
C ASN A 257 -42.97 -27.83 -8.51
N ILE A 258 -44.27 -27.61 -8.74
CA ILE A 258 -44.82 -26.30 -9.12
C ILE A 258 -44.55 -25.20 -8.08
N GLN A 259 -44.49 -25.54 -6.79
CA GLN A 259 -44.12 -24.60 -5.73
C GLN A 259 -42.65 -24.16 -5.82
N VAL A 260 -41.75 -25.11 -6.13
CA VAL A 260 -40.32 -24.84 -6.32
C VAL A 260 -40.12 -23.99 -7.57
N PHE A 261 -40.82 -24.31 -8.66
CA PHE A 261 -40.84 -23.51 -9.89
C PHE A 261 -41.26 -22.07 -9.61
N ASN A 262 -42.43 -21.86 -8.99
CA ASN A 262 -42.97 -20.53 -8.70
C ASN A 262 -42.03 -19.72 -7.79
N SER A 263 -41.38 -20.39 -6.83
CA SER A 263 -40.37 -19.76 -5.99
C SER A 263 -39.15 -19.31 -6.81
N LEU A 264 -38.52 -20.21 -7.57
CA LEU A 264 -37.32 -19.91 -8.36
C LEU A 264 -37.59 -18.83 -9.41
N TRP A 265 -38.70 -18.94 -10.14
CA TRP A 265 -39.11 -17.97 -11.15
C TRP A 265 -39.45 -16.60 -10.53
N GLY A 266 -40.17 -16.61 -9.40
CA GLY A 266 -40.45 -15.38 -8.64
C GLY A 266 -39.19 -14.68 -8.15
N HIS A 267 -38.18 -15.43 -7.71
CA HIS A 267 -36.87 -14.86 -7.36
C HIS A 267 -36.12 -14.32 -8.57
N ALA A 268 -36.11 -15.03 -9.70
CA ALA A 268 -35.48 -14.57 -10.94
C ALA A 268 -36.07 -13.23 -11.42
N LEU A 269 -37.40 -13.09 -11.41
CA LEU A 269 -38.08 -11.84 -11.75
C LEU A 269 -37.73 -10.70 -10.79
N ARG A 270 -37.67 -10.97 -9.48
CA ARG A 270 -37.24 -9.97 -8.48
C ARG A 270 -35.81 -9.51 -8.71
N VAL A 271 -34.88 -10.42 -8.99
CA VAL A 271 -33.48 -10.07 -9.28
C VAL A 271 -33.39 -9.17 -10.50
N VAL A 272 -34.13 -9.47 -11.56
CA VAL A 272 -34.19 -8.66 -12.78
C VAL A 272 -34.77 -7.27 -12.51
N GLU A 273 -35.85 -7.18 -11.72
CA GLU A 273 -36.47 -5.89 -11.40
C GLU A 273 -35.59 -5.02 -10.48
N LEU A 274 -34.90 -5.65 -9.52
CA LEU A 274 -33.88 -5.00 -8.70
C LEU A 274 -32.69 -4.51 -9.54
N ALA A 275 -32.26 -5.29 -10.54
CA ALA A 275 -31.19 -4.88 -11.45
C ALA A 275 -31.54 -3.67 -12.32
N LYS A 276 -32.83 -3.46 -12.66
CA LYS A 276 -33.31 -2.27 -13.37
C LYS A 276 -33.28 -1.01 -12.50
N THR A 277 -33.56 -1.15 -11.21
CA THR A 277 -33.65 -0.05 -10.24
C THR A 277 -32.31 0.24 -9.54
N SER A 278 -31.38 -0.72 -9.54
CA SER A 278 -30.05 -0.60 -8.93
C SER A 278 -29.06 -1.50 -9.68
N PRO A 279 -28.29 -0.97 -10.65
CA PRO A 279 -27.27 -1.77 -11.34
C PRO A 279 -26.26 -2.38 -10.35
N LEU A 280 -25.83 -3.61 -10.64
CA LEU A 280 -24.92 -4.39 -9.80
C LEU A 280 -23.70 -3.54 -9.39
N GLY A 281 -23.44 -3.48 -8.08
CA GLY A 281 -22.34 -2.69 -7.49
C GLY A 281 -22.79 -1.46 -6.69
N MET A 282 -24.04 -0.99 -6.84
CA MET A 282 -24.53 0.18 -6.11
C MET A 282 -24.82 -0.06 -4.62
N THR A 283 -24.83 -1.28 -4.10
CA THR A 283 -25.09 -1.56 -2.67
C THR A 283 -24.00 -2.41 -2.01
N ARG A 284 -22.95 -2.81 -2.74
CA ARG A 284 -21.89 -3.67 -2.19
C ARG A 284 -21.06 -2.96 -1.11
N TYR A 285 -20.89 -1.64 -1.22
CA TYR A 285 -20.22 -0.85 -0.19
C TYR A 285 -20.90 -0.95 1.19
N GLN A 286 -22.23 -1.10 1.24
CA GLN A 286 -22.98 -1.32 2.48
C GLN A 286 -22.58 -2.65 3.11
N HIS A 287 -22.65 -3.73 2.31
CA HIS A 287 -22.31 -5.08 2.74
C HIS A 287 -20.86 -5.17 3.21
N ASN A 288 -19.94 -4.50 2.53
CA ASN A 288 -18.53 -4.47 2.88
C ASN A 288 -18.27 -3.75 4.21
N LEU A 289 -18.95 -2.63 4.47
CA LEU A 289 -18.88 -1.96 5.77
C LEU A 289 -19.45 -2.83 6.90
N VAL A 290 -20.59 -3.49 6.67
CA VAL A 290 -21.19 -4.40 7.65
C VAL A 290 -20.28 -5.60 7.93
N LEU A 291 -19.70 -6.20 6.89
CA LEU A 291 -18.75 -7.31 7.00
C LEU A 291 -17.53 -6.91 7.82
N LEU A 292 -16.98 -5.71 7.57
CA LEU A 292 -15.85 -5.18 8.34
C LEU A 292 -16.19 -5.07 9.83
N ILE A 293 -17.33 -4.46 10.16
CA ILE A 293 -17.76 -4.28 11.55
C ILE A 293 -17.95 -5.65 12.24
N GLN A 294 -18.63 -6.59 11.56
CA GLN A 294 -18.88 -7.93 12.10
C GLN A 294 -17.58 -8.72 12.32
N ASP A 295 -16.64 -8.67 11.37
CA ASP A 295 -15.37 -9.39 11.49
C ASP A 295 -14.51 -8.84 12.64
N VAL A 296 -14.45 -7.51 12.80
CA VAL A 296 -13.75 -6.88 13.93
C VAL A 296 -14.41 -7.21 15.27
N LEU A 297 -15.74 -7.12 15.37
CA LEU A 297 -16.44 -7.50 16.60
C LEU A 297 -16.20 -8.97 16.96
N LYS A 298 -16.18 -9.86 15.96
CA LYS A 298 -15.91 -11.29 16.17
C LYS A 298 -14.49 -11.55 16.67
N ARG A 299 -13.49 -10.87 16.12
CA ARG A 299 -12.06 -11.15 16.38
C ARG A 299 -11.46 -10.35 17.53
N ASN A 300 -11.91 -9.12 17.70
CA ASN A 300 -11.29 -8.12 18.57
C ASN A 300 -12.26 -7.60 19.63
N SER A 301 -13.30 -8.36 19.98
CA SER A 301 -14.29 -7.94 20.97
C SER A 301 -13.66 -7.47 22.30
N HIS A 302 -12.55 -8.04 22.74
CA HIS A 302 -11.87 -7.64 23.98
C HIS A 302 -11.28 -6.21 23.96
N LEU A 303 -11.14 -5.61 22.77
CA LEU A 303 -10.60 -4.25 22.60
C LEU A 303 -11.67 -3.15 22.71
N PHE A 304 -12.95 -3.53 22.86
CA PHE A 304 -14.07 -2.59 22.95
C PHE A 304 -14.76 -2.68 24.32
N THR A 305 -15.24 -1.55 24.83
CA THR A 305 -16.15 -1.50 25.98
C THR A 305 -17.53 -2.05 25.60
N THR A 306 -18.34 -2.42 26.58
CA THR A 306 -19.70 -2.90 26.35
C THR A 306 -20.55 -1.89 25.58
N GLY A 307 -20.43 -0.60 25.88
CA GLY A 307 -21.14 0.47 25.17
C GLY A 307 -20.71 0.61 23.71
N GLU A 308 -19.41 0.55 23.43
CA GLU A 308 -18.87 0.63 22.06
C GLU A 308 -19.29 -0.59 21.22
N LYS A 309 -19.35 -1.79 21.83
CA LYS A 309 -19.87 -3.00 21.17
C LYS A 309 -21.33 -2.84 20.80
N SER A 310 -22.18 -2.51 21.78
CA SER A 310 -23.61 -2.34 21.54
C SER A 310 -23.89 -1.25 20.51
N PHE A 311 -23.07 -0.19 20.48
CA PHE A 311 -23.13 0.82 19.43
C PHE A 311 -22.87 0.19 18.05
N LEU A 312 -21.72 -0.46 17.84
CA LEU A 312 -21.38 -1.11 16.56
C LEU A 312 -22.38 -2.21 16.14
N GLU A 313 -22.90 -2.99 17.08
CA GLU A 313 -23.95 -4.00 16.85
C GLU A 313 -25.28 -3.35 16.43
N ALA A 314 -25.62 -2.19 16.99
CA ALA A 314 -26.80 -1.43 16.60
C ALA A 314 -26.73 -0.98 15.14
N PHE A 315 -25.54 -0.66 14.60
CA PHE A 315 -25.36 -0.35 13.18
C PHE A 315 -25.88 -1.46 12.26
N VAL A 316 -25.50 -2.70 12.58
CA VAL A 316 -25.87 -3.90 11.80
C VAL A 316 -27.39 -4.12 11.82
N SER A 317 -28.07 -3.64 12.87
CA SER A 317 -29.51 -3.74 13.05
C SER A 317 -30.29 -2.57 12.43
N LEU A 318 -29.61 -1.55 11.89
CA LEU A 318 -30.26 -0.43 11.21
C LEU A 318 -30.90 -0.86 9.89
N SER A 319 -31.84 -0.05 9.40
CA SER A 319 -32.39 -0.23 8.06
C SER A 319 -31.30 -0.13 6.98
N ASP A 320 -31.51 -0.84 5.88
CA ASP A 320 -30.65 -0.81 4.70
C ASP A 320 -30.35 0.61 4.22
N ASP A 321 -31.38 1.47 4.15
CA ASP A 321 -31.25 2.87 3.74
C ASP A 321 -30.37 3.68 4.71
N SER A 322 -30.52 3.45 6.02
CA SER A 322 -29.66 4.06 7.03
C SER A 322 -28.20 3.62 6.90
N GLN A 323 -27.96 2.32 6.71
CA GLN A 323 -26.60 1.79 6.54
C GLN A 323 -25.95 2.34 5.27
N ARG A 324 -26.68 2.37 4.15
CA ARG A 324 -26.21 2.93 2.87
C ARG A 324 -25.88 4.40 3.01
N LEU A 325 -26.76 5.17 3.65
CA LEU A 325 -26.57 6.61 3.81
C LEU A 325 -25.33 6.88 4.67
N PHE A 326 -25.19 6.18 5.79
CA PHE A 326 -24.02 6.33 6.65
C PHE A 326 -22.72 6.02 5.88
N ALA A 327 -22.66 4.89 5.18
CA ALA A 327 -21.47 4.51 4.40
C ALA A 327 -21.12 5.56 3.32
N ARG A 328 -22.12 6.13 2.64
CA ARG A 328 -21.94 7.22 1.68
C ARG A 328 -21.38 8.48 2.35
N LEU A 329 -21.93 8.90 3.48
CA LEU A 329 -21.45 10.09 4.19
C LEU A 329 -20.04 9.88 4.74
N TYR A 330 -19.73 8.68 5.24
CA TYR A 330 -18.42 8.35 5.82
C TYR A 330 -17.31 8.39 4.78
N THR A 331 -17.58 7.92 3.56
CA THR A 331 -16.61 7.94 2.46
C THR A 331 -16.48 9.34 1.81
N ARG A 332 -17.52 10.18 1.82
CA ARG A 332 -17.49 11.54 1.24
C ARG A 332 -16.64 12.54 2.02
N LYS A 333 -16.07 13.53 1.35
CA LYS A 333 -15.35 14.63 2.01
C LYS A 333 -16.30 15.48 2.88
N GLY A 334 -16.07 15.47 4.19
CA GLY A 334 -16.87 16.16 5.21
C GLY A 334 -16.09 17.29 5.92
N PRO A 335 -16.50 17.72 7.13
CA PRO A 335 -17.33 16.95 8.08
C PRO A 335 -18.84 17.18 7.94
N TRP A 336 -19.28 18.36 7.51
CA TRP A 336 -20.69 18.71 7.41
C TRP A 336 -21.25 18.51 6.00
N PHE A 337 -22.55 18.21 5.91
CA PHE A 337 -23.27 18.02 4.66
C PHE A 337 -24.62 18.73 4.72
N ARG A 338 -24.94 19.56 3.71
CA ARG A 338 -26.28 20.14 3.56
C ARG A 338 -27.26 19.02 3.22
N MET A 339 -28.38 18.92 3.94
CA MET A 339 -29.40 17.89 3.65
C MET A 339 -29.97 18.01 2.23
N SER A 340 -30.04 19.22 1.68
CA SER A 340 -30.46 19.46 0.28
C SER A 340 -29.55 18.82 -0.77
N ASN A 341 -28.30 18.50 -0.42
CA ASN A 341 -27.31 17.89 -1.31
C ASN A 341 -27.16 16.38 -1.08
N ILE A 342 -28.04 15.78 -0.27
CA ILE A 342 -28.07 14.35 0.03
C ILE A 342 -29.21 13.73 -0.78
N SER A 343 -28.88 13.18 -1.94
CA SER A 343 -29.79 12.41 -2.78
C SER A 343 -29.01 11.31 -3.47
N TYR A 344 -29.45 10.06 -3.29
CA TYR A 344 -28.80 8.88 -3.84
C TYR A 344 -29.89 7.97 -4.42
N PRO A 345 -29.79 7.53 -5.69
CA PRO A 345 -30.81 6.69 -6.33
C PRO A 345 -31.10 5.38 -5.60
N GLU A 346 -30.10 4.81 -4.92
CA GLU A 346 -30.18 3.54 -4.21
C GLU A 346 -30.76 3.64 -2.78
N ILE A 347 -31.14 4.86 -2.34
CA ILE A 347 -31.71 5.11 -1.01
C ILE A 347 -33.13 5.64 -1.21
N SER A 348 -34.11 4.92 -0.67
CA SER A 348 -35.53 5.22 -0.92
C SER A 348 -35.98 6.47 -0.16
N ASP A 349 -35.65 6.56 1.13
CA ASP A 349 -35.97 7.73 1.95
C ASP A 349 -34.76 8.23 2.76
N CYS A 350 -34.05 9.22 2.19
CA CYS A 350 -32.94 9.89 2.86
C CYS A 350 -33.35 10.57 4.18
N ASN A 351 -34.56 11.12 4.29
CA ASN A 351 -34.97 11.85 5.49
C ASN A 351 -35.23 10.89 6.65
N GLN A 352 -35.94 9.79 6.39
CA GLN A 352 -36.14 8.74 7.37
C GLN A 352 -34.81 8.10 7.79
N ALA A 353 -33.91 7.88 6.84
CA ALA A 353 -32.57 7.36 7.12
C ALA A 353 -31.77 8.29 8.03
N ILE A 354 -31.79 9.61 7.78
CA ILE A 354 -31.15 10.63 8.64
C ILE A 354 -31.75 10.61 10.04
N MET A 355 -33.08 10.62 10.15
CA MET A 355 -33.77 10.59 11.45
C MET A 355 -33.33 9.38 12.28
N ARG A 356 -33.32 8.19 11.70
CA ARG A 356 -32.87 6.97 12.40
C ARG A 356 -31.40 7.00 12.78
N LEU A 357 -30.53 7.51 11.92
CA LEU A 357 -29.11 7.68 12.23
C LEU A 357 -28.88 8.72 13.34
N SER A 358 -29.72 9.75 13.43
CA SER A 358 -29.67 10.72 14.51
C SER A 358 -30.19 10.16 15.84
N GLU A 359 -31.30 9.42 15.83
CA GLU A 359 -31.85 8.74 17.02
C GLU A 359 -30.84 7.74 17.63
N THR A 360 -30.09 7.05 16.78
CA THR A 360 -29.08 6.06 17.20
C THR A 360 -27.70 6.66 17.46
N GLY A 361 -27.53 7.98 17.28
CA GLY A 361 -26.29 8.70 17.60
C GLY A 361 -25.17 8.57 16.56
N TYR A 362 -25.44 8.05 15.36
CA TYR A 362 -24.47 8.00 14.25
C TYR A 362 -24.28 9.34 13.53
N ILE A 363 -25.32 10.18 13.53
CA ILE A 363 -25.31 11.49 12.87
C ILE A 363 -25.77 12.58 13.84
N CYS A 364 -25.02 13.69 13.87
CA CYS A 364 -25.41 14.92 14.56
C CYS A 364 -26.02 15.92 13.57
N SER A 365 -27.08 16.62 13.99
CA SER A 365 -27.68 17.74 13.25
C SER A 365 -27.29 19.07 13.88
N PHE A 366 -26.97 20.05 13.05
CA PHE A 366 -26.60 21.41 13.48
C PHE A 366 -27.78 22.17 14.12
N MET A 367 -29.03 21.73 13.93
CA MET A 367 -30.24 22.42 14.43
C MET A 367 -30.54 22.17 15.92
N LEU A 368 -29.93 21.17 16.57
CA LEU A 368 -30.35 20.63 17.87
C LEU A 368 -29.43 20.95 19.05
N ARG A 369 -28.35 21.74 18.86
CA ARG A 369 -27.43 22.09 19.94
C ARG A 369 -27.65 23.53 20.44
N ASP A 370 -28.01 23.65 21.72
CA ASP A 370 -28.09 24.94 22.44
C ASP A 370 -26.69 25.55 22.69
N GLU A 371 -25.62 24.73 22.66
CA GLU A 371 -24.23 25.15 22.78
C GLU A 371 -23.45 24.70 21.53
N LEU A 372 -23.28 25.61 20.57
CA LEU A 372 -22.45 25.37 19.38
C LEU A 372 -20.99 25.69 19.72
N GLU A 373 -20.08 24.77 19.43
CA GLU A 373 -18.63 25.01 19.49
C GLU A 373 -18.16 25.87 18.30
N ASP A 374 -17.02 26.56 18.43
CA ASP A 374 -16.46 27.39 17.34
C ASP A 374 -16.09 26.56 16.10
N ASP A 375 -15.60 25.34 16.31
CA ASP A 375 -15.18 24.43 15.24
C ASP A 375 -16.37 23.91 14.41
N ASP A 376 -17.49 23.59 15.07
CA ASP A 376 -18.74 23.20 14.39
C ASP A 376 -19.21 24.34 13.46
N LEU A 377 -19.11 25.59 13.91
CA LEU A 377 -19.47 26.76 13.11
C LEU A 377 -18.50 26.98 11.94
N GLU A 378 -17.19 26.84 12.16
CA GLU A 378 -16.19 26.89 11.09
C GLU A 378 -16.48 25.84 10.01
N GLY A 379 -16.80 24.61 10.42
CA GLY A 379 -17.15 23.52 9.53
C GLY A 379 -18.37 23.83 8.64
N VAL A 380 -19.41 24.43 9.21
CA VAL A 380 -20.61 24.82 8.44
C VAL A 380 -20.35 26.05 7.56
N LEU A 381 -19.56 27.03 8.02
CA LEU A 381 -19.14 28.17 7.20
C LEU A 381 -18.35 27.71 5.97
N ASN A 382 -17.57 26.64 6.10
CA ASN A 382 -16.88 26.01 4.97
C ASN A 382 -17.83 25.39 3.92
N LEU A 383 -19.10 25.15 4.24
CA LEU A 383 -20.11 24.74 3.25
C LEU A 383 -20.63 25.89 2.40
N LEU A 384 -20.51 27.12 2.87
CA LEU A 384 -20.98 28.29 2.13
C LEU A 384 -20.10 28.58 0.92
N ASN A 385 -20.72 29.05 -0.15
CA ASN A 385 -20.00 29.61 -1.28
C ASN A 385 -19.48 31.03 -0.95
N ILE A 386 -18.60 31.57 -1.78
CA ILE A 386 -17.94 32.85 -1.50
C ILE A 386 -18.96 34.01 -1.44
N ASP A 387 -20.04 33.95 -2.20
CA ASP A 387 -21.04 35.02 -2.23
C ASP A 387 -21.96 34.99 -1.00
N GLU A 388 -22.37 33.80 -0.56
CA GLU A 388 -23.08 33.59 0.71
C GLU A 388 -22.24 34.09 1.91
N LEU A 389 -20.93 33.82 1.91
CA LEU A 389 -20.01 34.31 2.95
C LEU A 389 -19.86 35.84 2.93
N ARG A 390 -19.80 36.46 1.75
CA ARG A 390 -19.76 37.92 1.61
C ARG A 390 -21.07 38.56 2.08
N GLU A 391 -22.20 37.93 1.82
CA GLU A 391 -23.51 38.37 2.30
C GLU A 391 -23.57 38.32 3.84
N ALA A 392 -23.05 37.26 4.47
CA ALA A 392 -22.91 37.16 5.92
C ALA A 392 -22.08 38.31 6.51
N LEU A 393 -20.95 38.66 5.88
CA LEU A 393 -20.12 39.80 6.30
C LEU A 393 -20.84 41.15 6.16
N ARG A 394 -21.59 41.35 5.07
CA ARG A 394 -22.39 42.57 4.85
C ARG A 394 -23.45 42.74 5.94
N MET A 395 -24.09 41.65 6.37
CA MET A 395 -25.06 41.66 7.47
C MET A 395 -24.45 42.11 8.81
N LEU A 396 -23.13 41.91 9.00
CA LEU A 396 -22.38 42.40 10.16
C LEU A 396 -21.79 43.81 9.95
N ASN A 397 -22.17 44.51 8.87
CA ASN A 397 -21.63 45.81 8.47
C ASN A 397 -20.09 45.82 8.25
N LYS A 398 -19.47 44.66 7.98
CA LYS A 398 -18.03 44.56 7.69
C LYS A 398 -17.80 44.57 6.19
N LYS A 399 -16.83 45.37 5.72
CA LYS A 399 -16.44 45.45 4.30
C LYS A 399 -15.36 44.43 3.99
N CYS A 400 -15.49 43.74 2.87
CA CYS A 400 -14.48 42.82 2.35
C CYS A 400 -13.98 43.34 0.99
N LYS A 401 -12.66 43.33 0.76
CA LYS A 401 -12.09 43.70 -0.55
C LYS A 401 -12.42 42.61 -1.58
N HIS A 402 -12.59 42.97 -2.85
CA HIS A 402 -12.69 41.98 -3.91
C HIS A 402 -11.35 41.21 -4.01
N GLY A 403 -11.39 39.87 -3.90
CA GLY A 403 -10.22 38.99 -4.01
C GLY A 403 -9.69 38.38 -2.70
N THR A 404 -10.34 38.60 -1.55
CA THR A 404 -10.03 37.88 -0.29
C THR A 404 -10.23 36.38 -0.43
N ARG A 405 -9.36 35.59 0.23
CA ARG A 405 -9.47 34.14 0.23
C ARG A 405 -10.67 33.73 1.09
N LYS A 406 -11.24 32.55 0.77
CA LYS A 406 -12.39 31.99 1.50
C LYS A 406 -12.10 31.85 3.00
N GLN A 407 -10.90 31.36 3.36
CA GLN A 407 -10.54 31.16 4.76
C GLN A 407 -10.44 32.49 5.52
N ASP A 408 -9.83 33.52 4.94
CA ASP A 408 -9.75 34.85 5.58
C ASP A 408 -11.15 35.41 5.93
N ILE A 409 -12.15 35.14 5.08
CA ILE A 409 -13.55 35.55 5.32
C ILE A 409 -14.15 34.76 6.48
N ILE A 410 -13.87 33.46 6.56
CA ILE A 410 -14.34 32.58 7.64
C ILE A 410 -13.70 33.02 8.97
N ASP A 411 -12.39 33.27 9.00
CA ASP A 411 -11.67 33.73 10.20
C ASP A 411 -12.20 35.10 10.69
N LEU A 412 -12.57 35.99 9.76
CA LEU A 412 -13.24 37.26 10.08
C LEU A 412 -14.64 37.05 10.68
N LEU A 413 -15.41 36.07 10.18
CA LEU A 413 -16.73 35.74 10.73
C LEU A 413 -16.61 35.10 12.12
N LEU A 414 -15.66 34.19 12.32
CA LEU A 414 -15.41 33.53 13.61
C LEU A 414 -14.92 34.54 14.66
N SER A 415 -13.98 35.42 14.31
CA SER A 415 -13.55 36.49 15.22
C SER A 415 -14.70 37.44 15.59
N SER A 416 -15.60 37.74 14.65
CA SER A 416 -16.80 38.55 14.92
C SER A 416 -17.82 37.86 15.85
N CYS A 417 -17.80 36.52 15.93
CA CYS A 417 -18.65 35.78 16.85
C CYS A 417 -18.23 35.96 18.31
N LYS A 418 -16.94 36.27 18.56
CA LYS A 418 -16.40 36.56 19.90
C LYS A 418 -16.86 37.92 20.43
N ASP A 419 -17.29 38.84 19.55
CA ASP A 419 -17.79 40.19 19.88
C ASP A 419 -19.32 40.23 20.14
N GLY A 420 -19.96 39.09 20.46
CA GLY A 420 -21.39 39.02 20.79
C GLY A 420 -22.36 38.94 19.61
N SER A 421 -21.86 38.81 18.37
CA SER A 421 -22.69 38.67 17.15
C SER A 421 -23.00 37.22 16.74
N ARG A 422 -22.67 36.23 17.58
CA ARG A 422 -22.77 34.79 17.28
C ARG A 422 -24.16 34.35 16.81
N SER A 423 -25.21 34.77 17.52
CA SER A 423 -26.60 34.39 17.19
C SER A 423 -27.05 34.85 15.80
N ARG A 424 -26.59 36.04 15.37
CA ARG A 424 -26.91 36.61 14.04
C ARG A 424 -26.20 35.84 12.92
N VAL A 425 -24.95 35.45 13.16
CA VAL A 425 -24.18 34.62 12.21
C VAL A 425 -24.80 33.25 12.08
N VAL A 426 -25.09 32.57 13.20
CA VAL A 426 -25.73 31.25 13.22
C VAL A 426 -27.09 31.29 12.52
N SER A 427 -27.95 32.27 12.84
CA SER A 427 -29.26 32.42 12.20
C SER A 427 -29.15 32.65 10.68
N PHE A 428 -28.19 33.46 10.24
CA PHE A 428 -27.94 33.67 8.81
C PHE A 428 -27.45 32.38 8.13
N VAL A 429 -26.48 31.70 8.73
CA VAL A 429 -25.94 30.44 8.21
C VAL A 429 -27.05 29.40 8.08
N LEU A 430 -27.91 29.27 9.09
CA LEU A 430 -29.08 28.39 9.05
C LEU A 430 -30.06 28.78 7.94
N SER A 431 -30.32 30.07 7.75
CA SER A 431 -31.22 30.54 6.69
C SER A 431 -30.73 30.21 5.28
N LYS A 432 -29.41 30.07 5.07
CA LYS A 432 -28.81 29.78 3.76
C LYS A 432 -28.50 28.30 3.55
N THR A 433 -28.02 27.62 4.58
CA THR A 433 -27.62 26.20 4.49
C THR A 433 -28.78 25.24 4.69
N GLY A 434 -29.83 25.66 5.39
CA GLY A 434 -30.87 24.75 5.89
C GLY A 434 -30.32 23.81 6.96
N SER A 435 -30.96 22.65 7.12
CA SER A 435 -30.47 21.63 8.04
C SER A 435 -29.17 21.00 7.51
N CYS A 436 -28.16 20.95 8.36
CA CYS A 436 -26.87 20.33 8.07
C CYS A 436 -26.64 19.17 9.03
N VAL A 437 -26.05 18.10 8.50
CA VAL A 437 -25.74 16.89 9.24
C VAL A 437 -24.26 16.57 9.14
N ARG A 438 -23.71 15.95 10.19
CA ARG A 438 -22.36 15.37 10.18
C ARG A 438 -22.37 14.02 10.88
N ILE A 439 -21.37 13.20 10.58
CA ILE A 439 -21.14 11.98 11.36
C ILE A 439 -20.74 12.40 12.78
N SER A 440 -21.25 11.67 13.79
CA SER A 440 -20.90 11.93 15.18
C SER A 440 -19.44 11.55 15.43
N THR A 441 -18.78 12.26 16.35
CA THR A 441 -17.37 11.99 16.71
C THR A 441 -17.18 10.56 17.22
N LEU A 442 -18.15 10.05 17.98
CA LEU A 442 -18.16 8.67 18.46
C LEU A 442 -18.22 7.66 17.30
N ALA A 443 -19.12 7.86 16.34
CA ALA A 443 -19.23 6.97 15.19
C ALA A 443 -17.97 7.03 14.31
N GLU A 444 -17.43 8.23 14.09
CA GLU A 444 -16.20 8.40 13.32
C GLU A 444 -15.01 7.67 13.96
N SER A 445 -14.81 7.86 15.27
CA SER A 445 -13.74 7.21 16.03
C SER A 445 -13.88 5.68 16.03
N LEU A 446 -15.08 5.15 16.27
CA LEU A 446 -15.29 3.70 16.35
C LEU A 446 -15.18 3.00 14.98
N ILE A 447 -15.72 3.60 13.92
CA ILE A 447 -15.58 3.04 12.57
C ILE A 447 -14.13 3.11 12.12
N TRP A 448 -13.43 4.21 12.41
CA TRP A 448 -12.00 4.32 12.11
C TRP A 448 -11.15 3.29 12.86
N ARG A 449 -11.45 3.05 14.14
CA ARG A 449 -10.82 1.97 14.92
C ARG A 449 -11.07 0.60 14.29
N ALA A 450 -12.32 0.34 13.87
CA ALA A 450 -12.67 -0.91 13.19
C ALA A 450 -11.92 -1.06 11.85
N GLU A 451 -11.85 -0.02 11.02
CA GLU A 451 -11.06 -0.04 9.77
C GLU A 451 -9.60 -0.41 10.03
N ARG A 452 -9.00 0.13 11.09
CA ARG A 452 -7.60 -0.13 11.45
C ARG A 452 -7.37 -1.56 11.92
N LEU A 453 -8.25 -2.09 12.78
CA LEU A 453 -8.17 -3.48 13.23
C LEU A 453 -8.39 -4.46 12.08
N PHE A 454 -9.20 -4.08 11.09
CA PHE A 454 -9.46 -4.91 9.92
C PHE A 454 -8.28 -4.91 8.93
N PHE A 455 -7.77 -3.74 8.52
CA PHE A 455 -6.73 -3.67 7.48
C PHE A 455 -5.31 -3.78 8.02
N LEU A 456 -5.05 -3.30 9.24
CA LEU A 456 -3.77 -3.23 9.96
C LEU A 456 -2.67 -2.41 9.27
N ASN A 457 -2.46 -2.58 7.96
CA ASN A 457 -1.40 -1.95 7.17
C ASN A 457 -1.62 -0.47 6.86
N GLY A 458 -2.86 0.03 7.04
CA GLY A 458 -3.36 1.40 6.76
C GLY A 458 -2.96 1.98 5.40
N GLU A 459 -2.52 1.13 4.48
CA GLU A 459 -2.47 1.36 3.04
C GLU A 459 -3.86 1.21 2.43
N GLN A 460 -4.76 0.53 3.15
CA GLN A 460 -6.11 0.18 2.74
C GLN A 460 -7.15 0.86 3.63
N ASP A 461 -8.23 1.32 2.99
CA ASP A 461 -9.44 1.82 3.63
C ASP A 461 -10.67 1.19 2.97
N LEU A 462 -11.87 1.70 3.29
CA LEU A 462 -13.13 1.25 2.66
C LEU A 462 -13.13 1.35 1.12
N SER A 463 -12.30 2.19 0.50
CA SER A 463 -12.19 2.25 -0.96
C SER A 463 -11.57 0.98 -1.56
N SER A 464 -10.80 0.22 -0.78
CA SER A 464 -10.25 -1.08 -1.20
C SER A 464 -11.36 -2.06 -1.57
N PHE A 465 -12.46 -2.05 -0.82
CA PHE A 465 -13.64 -2.87 -1.15
C PHE A 465 -14.29 -2.44 -2.46
N LEU A 466 -14.40 -1.13 -2.71
CA LEU A 466 -14.93 -0.62 -3.97
C LEU A 466 -14.10 -1.10 -5.16
N LEU A 467 -12.77 -1.15 -5.01
CA LEU A 467 -11.88 -1.66 -6.07
C LEU A 467 -12.11 -3.16 -6.35
N VAL A 468 -12.44 -3.95 -5.32
CA VAL A 468 -12.82 -5.36 -5.49
C VAL A 468 -14.18 -5.48 -6.15
N ASP A 469 -15.16 -4.70 -5.70
CA ASP A 469 -16.52 -4.73 -6.22
C ASP A 469 -16.59 -4.34 -7.70
N LEU A 470 -15.77 -3.37 -8.10
CA LEU A 470 -15.60 -2.94 -9.49
C LEU A 470 -14.80 -3.94 -10.33
N GLY A 471 -14.26 -5.01 -9.71
CA GLY A 471 -13.39 -5.98 -10.37
C GLY A 471 -12.04 -5.42 -10.81
N ILE A 472 -11.65 -4.25 -10.29
CA ILE A 472 -10.36 -3.60 -10.58
C ILE A 472 -9.24 -4.34 -9.85
N VAL A 473 -9.50 -4.77 -8.61
CA VAL A 473 -8.53 -5.47 -7.77
C VAL A 473 -9.07 -6.86 -7.44
N LYS A 474 -8.27 -7.89 -7.70
CA LYS A 474 -8.51 -9.26 -7.27
C LYS A 474 -7.45 -9.65 -6.25
N TYR A 475 -7.84 -10.13 -5.08
CA TYR A 475 -6.88 -10.58 -4.07
C TYR A 475 -6.46 -12.04 -4.27
N PRO A 476 -5.23 -12.42 -3.88
CA PRO A 476 -4.76 -13.81 -3.89
C PRO A 476 -5.58 -14.70 -2.96
N SER A 477 -5.55 -16.01 -3.23
CA SER A 477 -6.16 -17.01 -2.35
C SER A 477 -5.12 -17.53 -1.37
N TYR A 478 -5.44 -17.49 -0.08
CA TYR A 478 -4.60 -17.99 1.02
C TYR A 478 -5.47 -18.23 2.26
N ASN A 479 -4.93 -18.96 3.24
CA ASN A 479 -5.61 -19.20 4.51
C ASN A 479 -5.21 -18.16 5.57
N CYS A 480 -6.20 -17.58 6.25
CA CYS A 480 -5.95 -16.73 7.41
C CYS A 480 -5.80 -17.59 8.67
N ILE A 481 -4.56 -17.90 9.04
CA ILE A 481 -4.24 -18.71 10.23
C ILE A 481 -3.83 -17.76 11.35
N LEU A 482 -4.74 -17.48 12.28
CA LEU A 482 -4.51 -16.56 13.40
C LEU A 482 -4.28 -17.34 14.68
N SER A 483 -3.12 -17.17 15.31
CA SER A 483 -2.77 -17.75 16.61
C SER A 483 -2.43 -16.71 17.68
N GLU A 484 -2.02 -15.50 17.28
CA GLU A 484 -1.61 -14.43 18.19
C GLU A 484 -2.54 -13.20 18.10
N GLN A 485 -2.70 -12.51 19.22
CA GLN A 485 -3.38 -11.22 19.27
C GLN A 485 -2.37 -10.09 19.09
N ILE A 486 -2.65 -9.19 18.14
CA ILE A 486 -1.79 -8.02 17.87
C ILE A 486 -1.83 -7.04 19.04
N PHE A 487 -3.03 -6.77 19.56
CA PHE A 487 -3.25 -5.94 20.74
C PHE A 487 -3.79 -6.82 21.87
N PRO A 488 -3.03 -7.05 22.94
CA PRO A 488 -3.48 -7.84 24.09
C PRO A 488 -4.62 -7.15 24.85
N THR A 489 -4.53 -5.82 25.03
CA THR A 489 -5.53 -5.06 25.78
C THR A 489 -6.04 -3.84 25.02
N ARG A 490 -7.21 -3.35 25.42
CA ARG A 490 -7.75 -2.08 24.93
C ARG A 490 -6.80 -0.91 25.21
N SER A 491 -6.09 -0.92 26.34
CA SER A 491 -5.13 0.14 26.67
C SER A 491 -4.01 0.21 25.64
N ASP A 492 -3.49 -0.95 25.21
CA ASP A 492 -2.43 -1.03 24.20
C ASP A 492 -2.89 -0.47 22.84
N LEU A 493 -4.11 -0.82 22.44
CA LEU A 493 -4.72 -0.28 21.22
C LEU A 493 -4.88 1.23 21.29
N LEU A 494 -5.42 1.77 22.39
CA LEU A 494 -5.63 3.21 22.52
C LEU A 494 -4.32 4.00 22.54
N SER A 495 -3.29 3.50 23.22
CA SER A 495 -1.97 4.13 23.20
C SER A 495 -1.34 4.09 21.79
N TYR A 496 -1.63 3.05 21.01
CA TYR A 496 -1.21 2.96 19.61
C TYR A 496 -1.99 3.93 18.70
N GLU A 497 -3.27 4.15 18.98
CA GLU A 497 -4.08 5.19 18.31
C GLU A 497 -3.55 6.59 18.62
N GLU A 498 -3.30 6.93 19.89
CA GLU A 498 -2.72 8.20 20.36
C GLU A 498 -1.38 8.49 19.65
N ALA A 499 -0.50 7.49 19.56
CA ALA A 499 0.79 7.66 18.91
C ALA A 499 0.63 8.00 17.40
N ILE A 500 -0.39 7.45 16.74
CA ILE A 500 -0.65 7.74 15.32
C ILE A 500 -1.28 9.12 15.15
N GLU A 501 -2.11 9.56 16.07
CA GLU A 501 -2.61 10.94 16.08
C GLU A 501 -1.46 11.95 16.24
N ILE A 502 -0.48 11.68 17.12
CA ILE A 502 0.72 12.52 17.24
C ILE A 502 1.52 12.53 15.93
N ALA A 503 1.62 11.38 15.25
CA ALA A 503 2.26 11.31 13.94
C ALA A 503 1.52 12.13 12.86
N GLN A 504 0.18 12.15 12.91
CA GLN A 504 -0.67 12.99 12.06
C GLN A 504 -0.35 14.46 12.25
N ILE A 505 -0.35 14.92 13.50
CA ILE A 505 -0.08 16.32 13.83
C ILE A 505 1.32 16.71 13.37
N MET A 506 2.30 15.81 13.51
CA MET A 506 3.67 16.04 13.02
C MET A 506 3.70 16.27 11.50
N ASP A 507 3.03 15.44 10.68
CA ASP A 507 2.99 15.61 9.21
C ASP A 507 2.31 16.93 8.82
N GLU A 508 1.14 17.21 9.40
CA GLU A 508 0.39 18.44 9.11
C GLU A 508 1.17 19.68 9.53
N SER A 509 1.82 19.64 10.69
CA SER A 509 2.62 20.76 11.18
C SER A 509 3.86 21.00 10.33
N LEU A 510 4.47 19.95 9.75
CA LEU A 510 5.57 20.08 8.80
C LEU A 510 5.11 20.74 7.50
N ASP A 511 3.94 20.38 6.98
CA ASP A 511 3.36 20.98 5.78
C ASP A 511 2.97 22.46 6.00
N ASP A 512 2.40 22.78 7.16
CA ASP A 512 2.01 24.13 7.55
C ASP A 512 3.19 24.98 8.09
N ASN A 513 4.41 24.41 8.17
CA ASN A 513 5.61 25.02 8.76
C ASN A 513 5.43 25.52 10.21
N ASN A 514 4.62 24.84 11.01
CA ASN A 514 4.39 25.16 12.42
C ASN A 514 5.48 24.54 13.31
N THR A 515 6.57 25.29 13.53
CA THR A 515 7.74 24.82 14.28
C THR A 515 7.45 24.49 15.74
N GLU A 516 6.51 25.19 16.39
CA GLU A 516 6.17 24.97 17.80
C GLU A 516 5.50 23.60 18.00
N LEU A 517 4.52 23.26 17.15
CA LEU A 517 3.85 21.96 17.21
C LEU A 517 4.79 20.82 16.83
N VAL A 518 5.68 21.02 15.85
CA VAL A 518 6.72 20.04 15.50
C VAL A 518 7.60 19.72 16.71
N LEU A 519 8.11 20.75 17.42
CA LEU A 519 8.95 20.53 18.61
C LEU A 519 8.18 19.82 19.74
N LYS A 520 6.91 20.19 19.97
CA LYS A 520 6.05 19.49 20.94
C LYS A 520 5.86 18.01 20.59
N CYS A 521 5.64 17.68 19.32
CA CYS A 521 5.50 16.28 18.89
C CYS A 521 6.78 15.48 19.13
N ILE A 522 7.95 16.10 18.90
CA ILE A 522 9.25 15.49 19.18
C ILE A 522 9.40 15.20 20.68
N ASP A 523 9.15 16.19 21.54
CA ASP A 523 9.31 16.06 22.99
C ASP A 523 8.37 15.00 23.60
N ILE A 524 7.11 15.00 23.17
CA ILE A 524 6.13 13.98 23.61
C ILE A 524 6.60 12.60 23.14
N SER A 525 6.99 12.45 21.88
CA SER A 525 7.40 11.15 21.34
C SER A 525 8.66 10.61 22.01
N ASP A 526 9.66 11.47 22.25
CA ASP A 526 10.92 11.08 22.90
C ASP A 526 10.73 10.68 24.37
N SER A 527 9.90 11.41 25.11
CA SER A 527 9.57 11.09 26.51
C SER A 527 8.80 9.78 26.63
N ARG A 528 7.80 9.54 25.78
CA ARG A 528 7.03 8.28 25.75
C ARG A 528 7.90 7.09 25.35
N LEU A 529 8.81 7.28 24.40
CA LEU A 529 9.76 6.25 23.98
C LEU A 529 10.64 5.81 25.15
N SER A 530 11.10 6.75 25.97
CA SER A 530 11.97 6.48 27.12
C SER A 530 11.27 5.63 28.18
N ILE A 531 9.99 5.87 28.46
CA ILE A 531 9.18 5.11 29.42
C ILE A 531 8.93 3.67 28.94
N SER A 532 8.49 3.52 27.68
CA SER A 532 8.11 2.19 27.13
C SER A 532 9.24 1.17 27.13
N VAL A 533 10.49 1.63 27.03
CA VAL A 533 11.68 0.78 26.96
C VAL A 533 12.10 0.28 28.33
N GLU A 534 11.91 1.07 29.39
CA GLU A 534 12.14 0.63 30.78
C GLU A 534 11.17 -0.49 31.16
N GLU A 535 9.91 -0.37 30.74
CA GLU A 535 8.88 -1.40 30.93
C GLU A 535 9.20 -2.66 30.10
N SER A 536 9.54 -2.51 28.81
CA SER A 536 9.84 -3.65 27.93
C SER A 536 11.09 -4.44 28.35
N ARG A 537 12.12 -3.77 28.88
CA ARG A 537 13.33 -4.45 29.42
C ARG A 537 13.04 -5.29 30.66
N SER A 538 11.98 -4.95 31.42
CA SER A 538 11.56 -5.73 32.59
C SER A 538 10.75 -6.98 32.23
N LEU A 539 10.15 -7.01 31.03
CA LEU A 539 9.27 -8.08 30.53
C LEU A 539 9.93 -9.04 29.52
N ALA A 540 11.22 -8.86 29.21
CA ALA A 540 11.91 -9.61 28.16
C ALA A 540 12.15 -11.10 28.51
N CYS A 541 11.09 -11.90 28.41
CA CYS A 541 11.14 -13.34 28.18
C CYS A 541 9.89 -13.74 27.38
N GLY A 542 9.97 -13.67 26.05
CA GLY A 542 8.88 -14.09 25.17
C GLY A 542 9.21 -13.80 23.72
N SER A 543 9.20 -14.86 22.89
CA SER A 543 9.39 -14.82 21.45
C SER A 543 8.24 -14.06 20.76
N SER A 544 8.26 -12.73 20.77
CA SER A 544 7.30 -11.96 19.99
C SER A 544 7.72 -11.98 18.52
N VAL A 545 6.77 -12.34 17.66
CA VAL A 545 6.94 -12.38 16.21
C VAL A 545 7.34 -10.98 15.71
N THR A 546 8.57 -10.85 15.21
CA THR A 546 9.25 -9.56 14.97
C THR A 546 8.49 -8.60 14.05
N PHE A 547 7.70 -9.11 13.12
CA PHE A 547 6.94 -8.27 12.19
C PHE A 547 5.71 -7.60 12.82
N LEU A 548 5.13 -8.15 13.88
CA LEU A 548 4.00 -7.53 14.59
C LEU A 548 4.43 -6.30 15.40
N SER A 549 5.74 -6.14 15.65
CA SER A 549 6.29 -4.96 16.32
C SER A 549 5.99 -3.63 15.62
N CYS A 550 5.68 -3.65 14.31
CA CYS A 550 5.26 -2.46 13.58
C CYS A 550 3.90 -1.90 14.05
N PHE A 551 3.10 -2.70 14.75
CA PHE A 551 1.85 -2.28 15.39
C PHE A 551 2.04 -1.87 16.86
N SER A 552 3.28 -1.58 17.28
CA SER A 552 3.58 -1.11 18.64
C SER A 552 3.66 0.41 18.74
N VAL A 553 3.33 0.92 19.93
CA VAL A 553 3.43 2.34 20.31
C VAL A 553 4.85 2.87 20.10
N SER A 554 5.86 2.12 20.56
CA SER A 554 7.27 2.51 20.43
C SER A 554 7.68 2.62 18.96
N TRP A 555 7.21 1.71 18.10
CA TRP A 555 7.50 1.77 16.67
C TRP A 555 6.96 3.05 16.04
N VAL A 556 5.74 3.46 16.39
CA VAL A 556 5.14 4.70 15.91
C VAL A 556 5.96 5.92 16.39
N TYR A 557 6.23 6.03 17.69
CA TYR A 557 7.03 7.15 18.20
C TYR A 557 8.44 7.21 17.61
N SER A 558 9.08 6.07 17.33
CA SER A 558 10.39 6.05 16.68
C SER A 558 10.38 6.71 15.30
N LYS A 559 9.25 6.66 14.59
CA LYS A 559 9.08 7.32 13.29
C LYS A 559 8.91 8.83 13.46
N VAL A 560 8.10 9.25 14.42
CA VAL A 560 7.91 10.68 14.73
C VAL A 560 9.26 11.30 15.15
N VAL A 561 10.01 10.63 16.01
CA VAL A 561 11.37 11.06 16.41
C VAL A 561 12.31 11.13 15.20
N LEU A 562 12.27 10.16 14.29
CA LEU A 562 13.10 10.17 13.08
C LEU A 562 12.76 11.33 12.12
N LEU A 563 11.47 11.70 12.01
CA LEU A 563 11.06 12.92 11.30
C LEU A 563 11.55 14.17 12.03
N GLY A 564 11.50 14.16 13.35
CA GLY A 564 12.07 15.20 14.20
C GLY A 564 13.56 15.42 13.96
N VAL A 565 14.34 14.35 13.87
CA VAL A 565 15.77 14.40 13.49
C VAL A 565 15.93 15.12 12.15
N SER A 566 15.17 14.73 11.13
CA SER A 566 15.25 15.35 9.80
C SER A 566 14.88 16.84 9.82
N PHE A 567 13.91 17.24 10.65
CA PHE A 567 13.56 18.64 10.87
C PHE A 567 14.70 19.40 11.56
N LEU A 568 15.25 18.87 12.65
CA LEU A 568 16.34 19.48 13.42
C LEU A 568 17.62 19.66 12.59
N GLU A 569 17.95 18.68 11.74
CA GLU A 569 19.07 18.76 10.79
C GLU A 569 18.90 19.93 9.80
N ARG A 570 17.69 20.17 9.29
CA ARG A 570 17.40 21.33 8.41
C ARG A 570 17.56 22.66 9.14
N GLU A 571 17.14 22.71 10.40
CA GLU A 571 17.32 23.85 11.30
C GLU A 571 18.77 23.97 11.82
N LYS A 572 19.69 23.10 11.38
CA LYS A 572 21.10 23.04 11.80
C LYS A 572 21.29 22.78 13.31
N ARG A 573 20.28 22.23 13.98
CA ARG A 573 20.30 21.83 15.40
C ARG A 573 20.88 20.42 15.56
N TYR A 574 22.11 20.22 15.08
CA TYR A 574 22.75 18.90 15.03
C TYR A 574 22.95 18.26 16.42
N SER A 575 23.16 19.06 17.47
CA SER A 575 23.28 18.54 18.84
C SER A 575 22.02 17.79 19.28
N ASP A 576 20.86 18.35 18.96
CA ASP A 576 19.56 17.80 19.37
C ASP A 576 19.23 16.56 18.53
N ALA A 577 19.52 16.62 17.22
CA ALA A 577 19.41 15.48 16.31
C ALA A 577 20.27 14.29 16.78
N ILE A 578 21.53 14.53 17.17
CA ILE A 578 22.44 13.51 17.71
C ILE A 578 21.88 12.86 18.97
N ASN A 579 21.29 13.64 19.88
CA ASN A 579 20.70 13.09 21.11
C ASN A 579 19.53 12.14 20.78
N LEU A 580 18.65 12.53 19.86
CA LEU A 580 17.54 11.68 19.42
C LEU A 580 18.04 10.42 18.70
N LEU A 581 19.05 10.53 17.83
CA LEU A 581 19.66 9.39 17.14
C LEU A 581 20.31 8.40 18.11
N LYS A 582 21.04 8.90 19.12
CA LYS A 582 21.61 8.06 20.20
C LYS A 582 20.50 7.33 20.97
N ARG A 583 19.38 8.00 21.25
CA ARG A 583 18.20 7.38 21.90
C ARG A 583 17.56 6.29 21.04
N LEU A 584 17.35 6.54 19.75
CA LEU A 584 16.82 5.54 18.82
C LEU A 584 17.71 4.28 18.78
N LEU A 585 19.04 4.47 18.67
CA LEU A 585 20.00 3.35 18.66
C LEU A 585 20.07 2.61 19.99
N HIS A 586 19.82 3.27 21.12
CA HIS A 586 19.79 2.61 22.42
C HIS A 586 18.48 1.83 22.67
N ASN A 587 17.37 2.31 22.13
CA ASN A 587 16.04 1.78 22.43
C ASN A 587 15.63 0.62 21.50
N PHE A 588 16.10 0.62 20.25
CA PHE A 588 15.72 -0.37 19.25
C PHE A 588 16.91 -1.23 18.84
N LEU A 589 17.14 -2.35 19.52
CA LEU A 589 18.30 -3.21 19.28
C LEU A 589 18.19 -4.05 17.99
N SER A 590 16.97 -4.24 17.47
CA SER A 590 16.68 -5.13 16.34
C SER A 590 15.74 -4.48 15.34
N ASP A 591 16.20 -3.43 14.68
CA ASP A 591 15.42 -2.65 13.71
C ASP A 591 16.23 -2.40 12.44
N GLY A 592 15.64 -2.65 11.26
CA GLY A 592 16.29 -2.44 9.97
C GLY A 592 16.68 -0.98 9.67
N ARG A 593 16.16 0.00 10.42
CA ARG A 593 16.52 1.42 10.28
C ARG A 593 17.82 1.80 11.00
N ARG A 594 18.39 0.90 11.81
CA ARG A 594 19.64 1.17 12.56
C ARG A 594 20.78 1.62 11.65
N GLY A 595 20.90 1.02 10.46
CA GLY A 595 21.89 1.47 9.47
C GLY A 595 21.73 2.93 9.05
N TYR A 596 20.50 3.39 8.86
CA TYR A 596 20.22 4.79 8.55
C TYR A 596 20.54 5.71 9.74
N TRP A 597 20.11 5.34 10.96
CA TRP A 597 20.38 6.13 12.16
C TRP A 597 21.87 6.27 12.47
N THR A 598 22.63 5.19 12.38
CA THR A 598 24.08 5.20 12.60
C THR A 598 24.80 6.05 11.56
N LEU A 599 24.37 5.97 10.30
CA LEU A 599 24.90 6.82 9.24
C LEU A 599 24.63 8.31 9.52
N ARG A 600 23.38 8.67 9.85
CA ARG A 600 23.01 10.06 10.20
C ARG A 600 23.78 10.56 11.42
N LEU A 601 23.89 9.75 12.47
CA LEU A 601 24.65 10.09 13.67
C LEU A 601 26.11 10.40 13.34
N SER A 602 26.75 9.55 12.53
CA SER A 602 28.12 9.78 12.08
C SER A 602 28.24 11.05 11.24
N VAL A 603 27.27 11.35 10.37
CA VAL A 603 27.23 12.59 9.57
C VAL A 603 27.09 13.84 10.45
N ASP A 604 26.15 13.84 11.38
CA ASP A 604 25.88 15.00 12.24
C ASP A 604 27.04 15.30 13.18
N LEU A 605 27.78 14.28 13.64
CA LEU A 605 29.01 14.46 14.40
C LEU A 605 30.12 15.16 13.59
N GLU A 606 30.18 14.94 12.28
CA GLU A 606 31.11 15.68 11.42
C GLU A 606 30.70 17.14 11.27
N HIS A 607 29.38 17.43 11.21
CA HIS A 607 28.87 18.81 11.22
C HIS A 607 29.20 19.58 12.51
N LEU A 608 29.30 18.89 13.65
CA LEU A 608 29.77 19.47 14.92
C LEU A 608 31.29 19.57 15.05
N GLY A 609 32.06 19.13 14.04
CA GLY A 609 33.52 19.15 14.11
C GLY A 609 34.13 18.06 14.99
N CYS A 610 33.43 16.93 15.17
CA CYS A 610 33.86 15.77 15.95
C CYS A 610 34.22 14.55 15.04
N PRO A 611 35.25 14.64 14.19
CA PRO A 611 35.56 13.60 13.20
C PRO A 611 36.03 12.26 13.81
N ASP A 612 36.66 12.26 15.00
CA ASP A 612 37.07 11.03 15.68
C ASP A 612 35.87 10.25 16.22
N GLU A 613 34.91 10.94 16.83
CA GLU A 613 33.66 10.31 17.26
C GLU A 613 32.84 9.85 16.04
N SER A 614 32.81 10.66 14.98
CA SER A 614 32.17 10.30 13.70
C SER A 614 32.75 9.01 13.11
N LEU A 615 34.09 8.88 13.09
CA LEU A 615 34.78 7.68 12.63
C LEU A 615 34.45 6.48 13.51
N ARG A 616 34.52 6.62 14.84
CA ARG A 616 34.22 5.54 15.79
C ARG A 616 32.78 5.04 15.62
N VAL A 617 31.80 5.94 15.50
CA VAL A 617 30.39 5.55 15.24
C VAL A 617 30.26 4.78 13.94
N ALA A 618 31.00 5.17 12.89
CA ALA A 618 30.98 4.45 11.62
C ALA A 618 31.64 3.07 11.73
N GLU A 619 32.74 2.93 12.47
CA GLU A 619 33.41 1.64 12.76
C GLU A 619 32.48 0.71 13.56
N ASP A 620 31.93 1.20 14.67
CA ASP A 620 31.02 0.46 15.55
C ASP A 620 29.75 0.01 14.79
N GLY A 621 29.23 0.88 13.93
CA GLY A 621 28.08 0.57 13.07
C GLY A 621 28.30 -0.60 12.11
N LEU A 622 29.53 -0.88 11.70
CA LEU A 622 29.81 -2.02 10.81
C LEU A 622 29.78 -3.37 11.54
N HIS A 623 29.87 -3.35 12.87
CA HIS A 623 29.72 -4.51 13.74
C HIS A 623 28.25 -4.82 14.08
N ASP A 624 27.34 -3.89 13.81
CA ASP A 624 25.91 -4.06 14.04
C ASP A 624 25.25 -4.87 12.90
N PRO A 625 24.63 -6.03 13.19
CA PRO A 625 24.04 -6.90 12.17
C PRO A 625 22.83 -6.28 11.44
N TRP A 626 22.22 -5.24 12.01
CA TRP A 626 21.07 -4.55 11.42
C TRP A 626 21.48 -3.40 10.49
N VAL A 627 22.78 -3.23 10.25
CA VAL A 627 23.31 -2.29 9.26
C VAL A 627 23.56 -3.03 7.94
N ARG A 628 22.58 -2.92 7.04
CA ARG A 628 22.49 -3.70 5.80
C ARG A 628 22.50 -2.80 4.55
N ALA A 629 22.60 -3.44 3.37
CA ALA A 629 22.50 -2.83 2.03
C ALA A 629 23.25 -1.48 1.89
N GLY A 630 22.59 -0.45 1.36
CA GLY A 630 23.19 0.87 1.11
C GLY A 630 23.76 1.55 2.36
N SER A 631 23.14 1.38 3.53
CA SER A 631 23.67 1.95 4.78
C SER A 631 25.02 1.36 5.16
N ARG A 632 25.20 0.05 4.94
CA ARG A 632 26.48 -0.62 5.19
C ARG A 632 27.58 -0.09 4.26
N VAL A 633 27.30 0.03 2.97
CA VAL A 633 28.25 0.58 1.99
C VAL A 633 28.60 2.04 2.32
N ALA A 634 27.61 2.83 2.72
CA ALA A 634 27.81 4.22 3.13
C ALA A 634 28.77 4.33 4.33
N LEU A 635 28.58 3.51 5.37
CA LEU A 635 29.47 3.46 6.53
C LEU A 635 30.88 2.98 6.14
N GLN A 636 31.00 1.93 5.33
CA GLN A 636 32.30 1.44 4.86
C GLN A 636 33.09 2.52 4.13
N ARG A 637 32.46 3.24 3.20
CA ARG A 637 33.08 4.37 2.49
C ARG A 637 33.47 5.51 3.43
N ARG A 638 32.64 5.76 4.45
CA ARG A 638 32.91 6.78 5.47
C ARG A 638 34.12 6.41 6.33
N VAL A 639 34.25 5.15 6.74
CA VAL A 639 35.45 4.65 7.45
C VAL A 639 36.70 4.81 6.59
N LEU A 640 36.64 4.49 5.29
CA LEU A 640 37.79 4.67 4.38
C LEU A 640 38.15 6.14 4.14
N ARG A 641 37.18 7.05 4.20
CA ARG A 641 37.39 8.50 4.03
C ARG A 641 37.97 9.13 5.30
N LEU A 642 37.37 8.83 6.45
CA LEU A 642 37.74 9.42 7.75
C LEU A 642 38.96 8.74 8.37
N GLY A 643 39.13 7.43 8.17
CA GLY A 643 40.24 6.63 8.71
C GLY A 643 41.55 6.77 7.92
N ARG A 644 41.79 7.87 7.21
CA ARG A 644 43.08 8.11 6.57
C ARG A 644 44.14 8.47 7.62
N PRO A 645 45.44 8.16 7.39
CA PRO A 645 46.50 8.61 8.28
C PRO A 645 46.46 10.14 8.51
N PRO A 646 46.69 10.62 9.74
CA PRO A 646 47.21 9.87 10.90
C PRO A 646 46.15 9.17 11.77
N ARG A 647 44.85 9.22 11.45
CA ARG A 647 43.78 8.69 12.32
C ARG A 647 43.76 7.16 12.41
N ARG A 648 43.90 6.49 11.26
CA ARG A 648 44.09 5.04 11.18
C ARG A 648 45.14 4.72 10.12
N TRP A 649 46.01 3.76 10.43
CA TRP A 649 47.05 3.26 9.52
C TRP A 649 46.66 1.92 8.89
N LYS A 650 45.81 1.15 9.57
CA LYS A 650 45.31 -0.14 9.09
C LYS A 650 44.17 0.06 8.12
N ILE A 651 44.33 -0.44 6.89
CA ILE A 651 43.28 -0.42 5.86
C ILE A 651 42.32 -1.60 6.11
N PRO A 652 41.00 -1.39 6.17
CA PRO A 652 40.02 -2.45 6.32
C PRO A 652 40.03 -3.47 5.17
N ASN A 653 39.73 -4.74 5.46
CA ASN A 653 39.70 -5.84 4.49
C ASN A 653 38.68 -5.64 3.34
N TYR A 654 37.52 -5.06 3.65
CA TYR A 654 36.46 -4.75 2.68
C TYR A 654 36.82 -3.61 1.72
N SER A 655 37.95 -2.92 1.92
CA SER A 655 38.39 -1.79 1.07
C SER A 655 38.45 -2.16 -0.42
N LYS A 656 38.93 -3.37 -0.74
CA LYS A 656 38.99 -3.87 -2.13
C LYS A 656 37.60 -4.05 -2.74
N SER A 657 36.66 -4.59 -1.97
CA SER A 657 35.28 -4.82 -2.42
C SER A 657 34.54 -3.50 -2.66
N VAL A 658 34.65 -2.56 -1.72
CA VAL A 658 33.92 -1.29 -1.76
C VAL A 658 34.47 -0.33 -2.82
N ASN A 659 35.77 -0.41 -3.11
CA ASN A 659 36.42 0.36 -4.17
C ASN A 659 36.51 -0.41 -5.50
N ARG A 660 35.84 -1.57 -5.62
CA ARG A 660 35.78 -2.33 -6.88
C ARG A 660 35.28 -1.40 -7.98
N LYS A 661 36.04 -1.30 -9.07
CA LYS A 661 35.68 -0.46 -10.21
C LYS A 661 34.47 -1.08 -10.90
N ILE A 662 33.39 -0.33 -10.95
CA ILE A 662 32.20 -0.67 -11.74
C ILE A 662 32.47 -0.23 -13.18
N PRO A 663 32.22 -1.08 -14.20
CA PRO A 663 32.37 -0.69 -15.60
C PRO A 663 31.54 0.56 -15.92
N GLU A 664 32.11 1.49 -16.69
CA GLU A 664 31.43 2.73 -17.07
C GLU A 664 31.47 2.91 -18.59
N VAL A 665 30.33 3.23 -19.17
CA VAL A 665 30.17 3.59 -20.59
C VAL A 665 29.74 5.05 -20.67
N HIS A 666 30.23 5.79 -21.67
CA HIS A 666 29.91 7.20 -21.86
C HIS A 666 29.12 7.38 -23.15
N VAL A 667 27.95 7.98 -23.04
CA VAL A 667 27.04 8.26 -24.15
C VAL A 667 26.91 9.77 -24.30
N GLN A 668 26.96 10.26 -25.53
CA GLN A 668 26.75 11.68 -25.81
C GLN A 668 25.26 11.96 -26.00
N GLY A 669 24.73 12.95 -25.28
CA GLY A 669 23.33 13.36 -25.39
C GLY A 669 23.20 14.88 -25.48
N ARG A 670 22.45 15.39 -26.46
CA ARG A 670 22.19 16.83 -26.61
C ARG A 670 21.08 17.28 -25.64
N PRO A 671 21.38 18.07 -24.59
CA PRO A 671 20.37 18.44 -23.59
C PRO A 671 19.43 19.55 -24.11
N LEU A 672 18.13 19.43 -23.83
CA LEU A 672 17.10 20.43 -24.13
C LEU A 672 16.89 21.44 -22.98
N ASN A 673 17.11 21.01 -21.74
CA ASN A 673 16.88 21.83 -20.55
C ASN A 673 17.88 21.49 -19.45
N SER A 674 18.55 22.52 -18.92
CA SER A 674 19.59 22.41 -17.89
C SER A 674 19.20 23.01 -16.53
N LYS A 675 17.89 23.17 -16.27
CA LYS A 675 17.39 23.73 -15.00
C LYS A 675 17.63 22.75 -13.85
N LEU A 676 18.26 23.23 -12.78
CA LEU A 676 18.43 22.48 -11.53
C LEU A 676 17.05 22.02 -11.00
N GLY A 677 16.91 20.72 -10.74
CA GLY A 677 15.70 20.11 -10.19
C GLY A 677 14.60 19.74 -11.21
N ALA A 678 14.79 19.99 -12.51
CA ALA A 678 13.91 19.47 -13.56
C ALA A 678 14.47 18.16 -14.14
N LYS A 679 13.60 17.26 -14.62
CA LYS A 679 14.04 16.07 -15.38
C LYS A 679 14.85 16.55 -16.59
N SER A 680 16.04 15.96 -16.77
CA SER A 680 16.88 16.25 -17.94
C SER A 680 16.24 15.62 -19.16
N ILE A 681 15.98 16.42 -20.19
CA ILE A 681 15.41 15.97 -21.47
C ILE A 681 16.50 16.11 -22.52
N PHE A 682 16.60 15.13 -23.41
CA PHE A 682 17.60 15.04 -24.48
C PHE A 682 16.91 14.88 -25.84
N TYR A 683 17.61 15.22 -26.92
CA TYR A 683 17.22 14.75 -28.25
C TYR A 683 17.70 13.32 -28.43
N GLY A 684 16.78 12.43 -28.81
CA GLY A 684 17.07 11.05 -29.20
C GLY A 684 17.73 10.97 -30.58
N GLU A 685 18.17 9.78 -30.95
CA GLU A 685 18.76 9.51 -32.29
C GLU A 685 17.75 9.73 -33.43
N ASP A 686 16.46 9.57 -33.11
CA ASP A 686 15.30 9.85 -33.96
C ASP A 686 14.98 11.35 -34.09
N GLY A 687 15.69 12.21 -33.34
CA GLY A 687 15.44 13.65 -33.28
C GLY A 687 14.28 14.05 -32.36
N GLU A 688 13.63 13.09 -31.70
CA GLU A 688 12.53 13.33 -30.77
C GLU A 688 13.02 13.62 -29.35
N GLN A 689 12.15 14.20 -28.52
CA GLN A 689 12.49 14.48 -27.12
C GLN A 689 12.38 13.21 -26.27
N CYS A 690 13.46 12.84 -25.59
CA CYS A 690 13.53 11.64 -24.77
C CYS A 690 14.13 11.89 -23.37
N SER A 691 13.93 10.95 -22.45
CA SER A 691 14.60 10.95 -21.14
C SER A 691 16.02 10.40 -21.26
N VAL A 692 16.83 10.55 -20.21
CA VAL A 692 18.20 10.05 -20.20
C VAL A 692 18.26 8.52 -20.32
N GLU A 693 17.29 7.82 -19.74
CA GLU A 693 17.17 6.36 -19.77
C GLU A 693 16.72 5.88 -21.15
N GLN A 694 15.81 6.61 -21.80
CA GLN A 694 15.39 6.31 -23.17
C GLN A 694 16.52 6.53 -24.17
N LEU A 695 17.32 7.58 -24.00
CA LEU A 695 18.52 7.80 -24.81
C LEU A 695 19.53 6.65 -24.64
N ALA A 696 19.73 6.19 -23.41
CA ALA A 696 20.58 5.04 -23.15
C ALA A 696 20.03 3.77 -23.83
N LEU A 697 18.72 3.52 -23.78
CA LEU A 697 18.09 2.40 -24.50
C LEU A 697 18.31 2.48 -26.02
N GLN A 698 18.17 3.67 -26.62
CA GLN A 698 18.47 3.87 -28.05
C GLN A 698 19.92 3.52 -28.37
N TYR A 699 20.87 4.03 -27.58
CA TYR A 699 22.29 3.70 -27.72
C TYR A 699 22.53 2.19 -27.65
N TYR A 700 21.99 1.49 -26.65
CA TYR A 700 22.18 0.04 -26.52
C TYR A 700 21.51 -0.77 -27.62
N ALA A 701 20.39 -0.30 -28.17
CA ALA A 701 19.73 -0.92 -29.30
C ALA A 701 20.49 -0.73 -30.63
N GLY A 702 21.28 0.34 -30.75
CA GLY A 702 22.14 0.61 -31.90
C GLY A 702 23.62 0.34 -31.60
N GLU A 703 24.41 1.41 -31.50
CA GLU A 703 25.88 1.36 -31.39
C GLU A 703 26.40 0.58 -30.16
N GLY A 704 25.58 0.42 -29.13
CA GLY A 704 25.90 -0.29 -27.89
C GLY A 704 25.76 -1.81 -27.96
N GLY A 705 25.39 -2.36 -29.13
CA GLY A 705 25.50 -3.79 -29.44
C GLY A 705 24.19 -4.56 -29.57
N ASP A 706 23.19 -3.96 -30.22
CA ASP A 706 21.91 -4.58 -30.60
C ASP A 706 21.14 -5.21 -29.43
N TRP A 707 21.12 -4.53 -28.28
CA TRP A 707 20.40 -4.99 -27.10
C TRP A 707 18.91 -4.65 -27.19
N GLN A 708 18.08 -5.58 -26.73
CA GLN A 708 16.71 -5.28 -26.35
C GLN A 708 16.66 -4.99 -24.85
N GLY A 709 15.69 -4.21 -24.39
CA GLY A 709 15.59 -3.96 -22.96
C GLY A 709 14.48 -3.01 -22.56
N VAL A 710 14.33 -2.86 -21.25
CA VAL A 710 13.27 -2.04 -20.65
C VAL A 710 13.85 -1.16 -19.54
N HIS A 711 13.29 0.04 -19.43
CA HIS A 711 13.53 0.95 -18.31
C HIS A 711 12.44 0.74 -17.26
N THR A 712 12.79 0.14 -16.12
CA THR A 712 11.79 -0.30 -15.13
C THR A 712 12.23 -0.12 -13.68
N GLU A 713 13.45 0.37 -13.44
CA GLU A 713 14.06 0.44 -12.12
C GLU A 713 13.94 -0.93 -11.41
N SER A 714 13.39 -0.97 -10.19
CA SER A 714 13.15 -2.21 -9.45
C SER A 714 11.91 -2.99 -9.94
N GLY A 715 11.06 -2.40 -10.78
CA GLY A 715 9.73 -2.91 -11.11
C GLY A 715 9.72 -4.31 -11.75
N ILE A 716 10.54 -4.53 -12.78
CA ILE A 716 10.59 -5.83 -13.47
C ILE A 716 11.10 -6.93 -12.54
N TRP A 717 12.10 -6.63 -11.71
CA TRP A 717 12.71 -7.57 -10.78
C TRP A 717 11.75 -8.02 -9.69
N LEU A 718 11.01 -7.08 -9.11
CA LEU A 718 9.99 -7.38 -8.11
C LEU A 718 8.82 -8.16 -8.74
N THR A 719 8.52 -7.91 -10.02
CA THR A 719 7.51 -8.66 -10.76
C THR A 719 7.96 -10.10 -11.00
N ILE A 720 9.18 -10.31 -11.49
CA ILE A 720 9.77 -11.65 -11.67
C ILE A 720 9.81 -12.39 -10.34
N PHE A 721 10.30 -11.74 -9.27
CA PHE A 721 10.32 -12.32 -7.92
C PHE A 721 8.92 -12.75 -7.46
N GLY A 722 7.94 -11.85 -7.56
CA GLY A 722 6.58 -12.13 -7.10
C GLY A 722 5.88 -13.25 -7.88
N ILE A 723 6.15 -13.37 -9.19
CA ILE A 723 5.60 -14.44 -10.03
C ILE A 723 6.27 -15.79 -9.71
N LEU A 724 7.60 -15.82 -9.65
CA LEU A 724 8.34 -17.07 -9.38
C LEU A 724 8.10 -17.58 -7.95
N MET A 725 8.01 -16.67 -6.98
CA MET A 725 7.83 -17.00 -5.55
C MET A 725 6.35 -17.06 -5.14
N TRP A 726 5.40 -17.06 -6.08
CA TRP A 726 3.98 -16.88 -5.78
C TRP A 726 3.47 -17.84 -4.69
N ASP A 727 3.69 -19.15 -4.87
CA ASP A 727 3.25 -20.18 -3.93
C ASP A 727 3.92 -20.06 -2.56
N ILE A 728 5.13 -19.50 -2.50
CA ILE A 728 5.89 -19.28 -1.26
C ILE A 728 5.36 -18.05 -0.53
N ILE A 729 5.13 -16.95 -1.26
CA ILE A 729 4.58 -15.71 -0.72
C ILE A 729 3.22 -15.96 -0.06
N PHE A 730 2.39 -16.81 -0.67
CA PHE A 730 1.05 -17.14 -0.18
C PHE A 730 0.96 -18.48 0.55
N ALA A 731 2.10 -19.06 0.96
CA ALA A 731 2.14 -20.27 1.76
C ALA A 731 1.49 -20.08 3.13
N ASP A 732 0.96 -21.17 3.67
CA ASP A 732 0.30 -21.23 4.97
C ASP A 732 1.30 -21.02 6.12
N VAL A 733 1.42 -19.78 6.57
CA VAL A 733 2.23 -19.39 7.74
C VAL A 733 1.34 -18.67 8.76
N PRO A 734 1.41 -19.03 10.06
CA PRO A 734 0.61 -18.36 11.09
C PRO A 734 0.86 -16.85 11.17
N ASN A 735 -0.20 -16.09 11.43
CA ASN A 735 -0.23 -14.65 11.71
C ASN A 735 0.20 -13.71 10.57
N VAL A 736 0.64 -14.22 9.42
CA VAL A 736 1.10 -13.36 8.31
C VAL A 736 -0.05 -12.84 7.43
N PHE A 737 -1.19 -13.55 7.43
CA PHE A 737 -2.43 -13.15 6.76
C PHE A 737 -3.56 -13.04 7.78
N CYS A 738 -3.96 -11.80 8.09
CA CYS A 738 -5.05 -11.49 8.99
C CYS A 738 -6.39 -11.39 8.26
N THR A 739 -6.44 -10.85 7.05
CA THR A 739 -7.68 -10.74 6.26
C THR A 739 -7.48 -11.18 4.83
N LYS A 740 -8.59 -11.42 4.11
CA LYS A 740 -8.60 -11.80 2.69
C LYS A 740 -8.22 -10.66 1.73
N PHE A 741 -7.85 -9.50 2.26
CA PHE A 741 -7.59 -8.28 1.50
C PHE A 741 -6.10 -7.89 1.53
N GLN A 742 -5.20 -8.81 1.82
CA GLN A 742 -3.77 -8.58 1.76
C GLN A 742 -3.17 -8.94 0.40
N THR A 743 -2.25 -8.10 -0.09
CA THR A 743 -1.48 -8.31 -1.33
C THR A 743 -0.12 -8.97 -1.08
N ALA A 744 0.26 -9.15 0.19
CA ALA A 744 1.47 -9.81 0.62
C ALA A 744 1.34 -10.22 2.10
N PRO A 745 2.12 -11.21 2.55
CA PRO A 745 2.18 -11.56 3.96
C PRO A 745 2.83 -10.42 4.76
N LEU A 746 2.40 -10.22 6.02
CA LEU A 746 2.88 -9.14 6.87
C LEU A 746 4.39 -9.24 7.17
N ASP A 747 4.97 -10.43 7.06
CA ASP A 747 6.37 -10.72 7.33
C ASP A 747 7.31 -10.50 6.14
N LEU A 748 6.81 -10.25 4.91
CA LEU A 748 7.62 -10.17 3.69
C LEU A 748 8.84 -9.23 3.82
N GLY A 749 8.68 -8.11 4.54
CA GLY A 749 9.73 -7.12 4.75
C GLY A 749 10.62 -7.37 5.98
N PHE A 750 10.57 -8.56 6.57
CA PHE A 750 11.26 -8.94 7.81
C PHE A 750 12.00 -10.27 7.64
N ASP A 751 13.07 -10.43 8.43
CA ASP A 751 13.95 -11.61 8.39
C ASP A 751 13.20 -12.95 8.63
N GLY A 752 12.05 -12.89 9.31
CA GLY A 752 11.18 -14.05 9.55
C GLY A 752 10.56 -14.67 8.28
N PHE A 753 10.44 -13.91 7.19
CA PHE A 753 9.88 -14.42 5.93
C PHE A 753 10.71 -15.58 5.37
N TYR A 754 12.03 -15.38 5.30
CA TYR A 754 12.94 -16.41 4.81
C TYR A 754 13.01 -17.60 5.78
N GLU A 755 13.18 -17.34 7.08
CA GLU A 755 13.35 -18.43 8.06
C GLU A 755 12.12 -19.34 8.16
N SER A 756 10.91 -18.78 8.13
CA SER A 756 9.66 -19.55 8.19
C SER A 756 9.38 -20.39 6.94
N ARG A 757 9.99 -20.03 5.79
CA ARG A 757 9.76 -20.67 4.49
C ARG A 757 11.04 -21.24 3.87
N LYS A 758 12.10 -21.39 4.66
CA LYS A 758 13.45 -21.70 4.18
C LYS A 758 13.50 -22.95 3.31
N SER A 759 12.82 -24.03 3.71
CA SER A 759 12.78 -25.27 2.93
C SER A 759 12.10 -25.09 1.57
N LEU A 760 10.98 -24.37 1.51
CA LEU A 760 10.25 -24.07 0.28
C LEU A 760 11.06 -23.17 -0.64
N ILE A 761 11.68 -22.13 -0.08
CA ILE A 761 12.54 -21.17 -0.80
C ILE A 761 13.71 -21.91 -1.41
N GLU A 762 14.50 -22.61 -0.61
CA GLU A 762 15.71 -23.29 -1.12
C GLU A 762 15.37 -24.35 -2.18
N SER A 763 14.27 -25.10 -2.00
CA SER A 763 13.81 -26.05 -3.01
C SER A 763 13.41 -25.38 -4.33
N LEU A 764 12.74 -24.23 -4.29
CA LEU A 764 12.42 -23.47 -5.50
C LEU A 764 13.69 -22.90 -6.15
N LEU A 765 14.62 -22.41 -5.36
CA LEU A 765 15.89 -21.87 -5.86
C LEU A 765 16.73 -22.94 -6.56
N ASP A 766 16.71 -24.18 -6.09
CA ASP A 766 17.35 -25.31 -6.78
C ASP A 766 16.67 -25.58 -8.13
N LYS A 767 15.33 -25.59 -8.20
CA LYS A 767 14.61 -25.70 -9.49
C LYS A 767 14.95 -24.57 -10.46
N ILE A 768 15.06 -23.33 -9.96
CA ILE A 768 15.45 -22.17 -10.77
C ILE A 768 16.88 -22.34 -11.32
N ARG A 769 17.80 -22.94 -10.54
CA ARG A 769 19.17 -23.24 -11.00
C ARG A 769 19.19 -24.32 -12.07
N ASP A 770 18.26 -25.26 -12.01
CA ASP A 770 18.06 -26.32 -13.00
C ASP A 770 17.20 -25.85 -14.19
N ASP A 771 17.26 -24.55 -14.53
CA ASP A 771 16.61 -23.91 -15.68
C ASP A 771 15.07 -24.03 -15.76
N MET A 772 14.39 -24.33 -14.66
CA MET A 772 12.91 -24.40 -14.61
C MET A 772 12.22 -23.03 -14.49
N ALA A 773 12.98 -21.94 -14.46
CA ALA A 773 12.46 -20.61 -14.15
C ALA A 773 11.41 -20.12 -15.16
N GLU A 774 11.60 -20.37 -16.45
CA GLU A 774 10.65 -19.96 -17.49
C GLU A 774 9.31 -20.71 -17.36
N GLU A 775 9.35 -22.01 -17.13
CA GLU A 775 8.15 -22.85 -16.96
C GLU A 775 7.34 -22.44 -15.72
N ILE A 776 8.02 -22.21 -14.60
CA ILE A 776 7.40 -21.72 -13.36
C ILE A 776 6.75 -20.35 -13.61
N LEU A 777 7.45 -19.46 -14.33
CA LEU A 777 6.96 -18.12 -14.65
C LEU A 777 5.68 -18.18 -15.50
N ILE A 778 5.66 -19.01 -16.56
CA ILE A 778 4.49 -19.17 -17.44
C ILE A 778 3.30 -19.71 -16.64
N THR A 779 3.52 -20.80 -15.89
CA THR A 779 2.47 -21.47 -15.12
C THR A 779 1.84 -20.52 -14.09
N SER A 780 2.69 -19.78 -13.36
CA SER A 780 2.26 -18.80 -12.37
C SER A 780 1.54 -17.61 -13.01
N TRP A 781 2.06 -17.11 -14.14
CA TRP A 781 1.42 -16.02 -14.90
C TRP A 781 0.00 -16.41 -15.33
N GLU A 782 -0.17 -17.55 -16.00
CA GLU A 782 -1.47 -18.01 -16.49
C GLU A 782 -2.48 -18.22 -15.36
N SER A 783 -2.01 -18.73 -14.22
CA SER A 783 -2.85 -19.01 -13.05
C SER A 783 -3.29 -17.75 -12.30
N HIS A 784 -2.46 -16.70 -12.31
CA HIS A 784 -2.59 -15.59 -11.37
C HIS A 784 -2.74 -14.21 -12.01
N THR A 785 -2.68 -14.09 -13.34
CA THR A 785 -2.83 -12.81 -14.06
C THR A 785 -4.02 -11.99 -13.54
N GLY A 786 -3.76 -10.70 -13.27
CA GLY A 786 -4.73 -9.75 -12.74
C GLY A 786 -4.98 -9.84 -11.23
N THR A 787 -4.23 -10.70 -10.51
CA THR A 787 -4.34 -10.85 -9.05
C THR A 787 -3.30 -9.98 -8.35
N ALA A 788 -3.71 -9.14 -7.40
CA ALA A 788 -2.86 -8.19 -6.72
C ALA A 788 -1.81 -8.87 -5.84
N CYS A 789 -0.53 -8.64 -6.14
CA CYS A 789 0.59 -9.08 -5.33
C CYS A 789 1.58 -7.92 -5.16
N ARG A 790 2.09 -7.70 -3.94
CA ARG A 790 3.11 -6.67 -3.72
C ARG A 790 4.33 -6.96 -4.59
N GLY A 791 4.78 -5.96 -5.34
CA GLY A 791 5.91 -6.07 -6.27
C GLY A 791 5.55 -6.48 -7.70
N VAL A 792 4.35 -7.02 -7.94
CA VAL A 792 3.92 -7.48 -9.26
C VAL A 792 3.12 -6.41 -10.00
N SER A 793 3.54 -6.06 -11.22
CA SER A 793 2.86 -5.10 -12.09
C SER A 793 2.41 -5.74 -13.40
N TRP A 794 1.19 -6.27 -13.44
CA TRP A 794 0.65 -6.98 -14.61
C TRP A 794 0.57 -6.13 -15.89
N ASP A 795 0.29 -4.83 -15.76
CA ASP A 795 0.08 -3.94 -16.91
C ASP A 795 1.39 -3.35 -17.47
N LYS A 796 2.52 -3.53 -16.78
CA LYS A 796 3.80 -2.91 -17.17
C LYS A 796 4.68 -3.81 -18.04
N HIS A 797 4.51 -5.12 -17.94
CA HIS A 797 5.35 -6.11 -18.60
C HIS A 797 4.49 -7.17 -19.26
N SER A 798 4.81 -7.53 -20.49
CA SER A 798 4.22 -8.66 -21.19
C SER A 798 4.86 -9.98 -20.75
N LEU A 799 4.12 -11.09 -20.88
CA LEU A 799 4.66 -12.43 -20.62
C LEU A 799 5.89 -12.72 -21.50
N SER A 800 5.88 -12.29 -22.76
CA SER A 800 7.02 -12.46 -23.68
C SER A 800 8.29 -11.76 -23.19
N GLU A 801 8.17 -10.53 -22.68
CA GLU A 801 9.33 -9.79 -22.14
C GLU A 801 9.88 -10.47 -20.88
N LEU A 802 9.00 -10.92 -19.97
CA LEU A 802 9.42 -11.59 -18.75
C LEU A 802 10.10 -12.94 -19.04
N ARG A 803 9.59 -13.71 -20.00
CA ARG A 803 10.22 -14.95 -20.46
C ARG A 803 11.60 -14.70 -21.06
N ALA A 804 11.72 -13.69 -21.93
CA ALA A 804 13.00 -13.31 -22.52
C ALA A 804 14.02 -12.90 -21.45
N ALA A 805 13.60 -12.06 -20.50
CA ALA A 805 14.43 -11.63 -19.38
C ALA A 805 14.92 -12.81 -18.54
N VAL A 806 14.03 -13.67 -18.05
CA VAL A 806 14.39 -14.82 -17.19
C VAL A 806 15.34 -15.78 -17.91
N THR A 807 15.09 -16.06 -19.19
CA THR A 807 15.95 -16.93 -20.01
C THR A 807 17.35 -16.35 -20.18
N CYS A 808 17.46 -15.04 -20.44
CA CYS A 808 18.75 -14.39 -20.69
C CYS A 808 19.56 -14.11 -19.41
N ILE A 809 18.89 -13.96 -18.27
CA ILE A 809 19.56 -13.81 -16.95
C ILE A 809 20.24 -15.13 -16.54
N GLY A 810 19.61 -16.26 -16.82
CA GLY A 810 20.08 -17.59 -16.43
C GLY A 810 19.75 -17.96 -14.98
N GLY A 811 19.59 -19.27 -14.74
CA GLY A 811 19.09 -19.83 -13.48
C GLY A 811 19.93 -19.45 -12.24
N SER A 812 21.26 -19.51 -12.32
CA SER A 812 22.14 -19.23 -11.17
C SER A 812 22.04 -17.78 -10.67
N CYS A 813 22.08 -16.82 -11.59
CA CYS A 813 21.96 -15.40 -11.28
C CYS A 813 20.57 -15.08 -10.70
N LEU A 814 19.52 -15.63 -11.34
CA LEU A 814 18.14 -15.44 -10.92
C LEU A 814 17.87 -16.04 -9.53
N ALA A 815 18.32 -17.26 -9.27
CA ALA A 815 18.19 -17.89 -7.95
C ALA A 815 18.91 -17.07 -6.86
N SER A 816 20.09 -16.52 -7.17
CA SER A 816 20.83 -15.67 -6.23
C SER A 816 20.07 -14.39 -5.92
N LEU A 817 19.48 -13.74 -6.93
CA LEU A 817 18.65 -12.55 -6.75
C LEU A 817 17.39 -12.84 -5.93
N CYS A 818 16.68 -13.93 -6.26
CA CYS A 818 15.50 -14.38 -5.53
C CYS A 818 15.82 -14.67 -4.05
N ARG A 819 16.98 -15.29 -3.76
CA ARG A 819 17.44 -15.50 -2.38
C ARG A 819 17.64 -14.18 -1.62
N HIS A 820 18.32 -13.21 -2.24
CA HIS A 820 18.57 -11.90 -1.61
C HIS A 820 17.27 -11.15 -1.29
N LEU A 821 16.31 -11.15 -2.22
CA LEU A 821 14.99 -10.54 -2.01
C LEU A 821 14.18 -11.30 -0.96
N ALA A 822 14.26 -12.63 -0.88
CA ALA A 822 13.58 -13.38 0.17
C ALA A 822 14.19 -13.12 1.56
N GLN A 823 15.51 -12.98 1.66
CA GLN A 823 16.19 -12.75 2.94
C GLN A 823 15.96 -11.34 3.51
N ASP A 824 15.90 -10.32 2.66
CA ASP A 824 15.75 -8.93 3.11
C ASP A 824 15.04 -8.07 2.05
N TYR A 825 13.78 -8.43 1.76
CA TYR A 825 12.96 -7.75 0.74
C TYR A 825 12.93 -6.24 0.95
N ARG A 826 12.81 -5.78 2.19
CA ARG A 826 12.67 -4.37 2.52
C ARG A 826 13.91 -3.57 2.11
N SER A 827 15.10 -4.04 2.45
CA SER A 827 16.34 -3.33 2.12
C SER A 827 16.72 -3.44 0.65
N TRP A 828 16.23 -4.45 -0.08
CA TRP A 828 16.61 -4.70 -1.46
C TRP A 828 15.53 -4.33 -2.48
N SER A 829 14.29 -4.04 -2.08
CA SER A 829 13.20 -3.66 -2.99
C SER A 829 13.38 -2.35 -3.77
N SER A 830 14.45 -1.60 -3.52
CA SER A 830 14.75 -0.33 -4.19
C SER A 830 16.23 -0.20 -4.55
N GLY A 831 16.51 0.67 -5.52
CA GLY A 831 17.85 0.99 -6.00
C GLY A 831 18.45 -0.03 -6.98
N MET A 832 17.62 -0.90 -7.56
CA MET A 832 18.02 -1.72 -8.72
C MET A 832 18.42 -0.83 -9.91
N PRO A 833 19.30 -1.32 -10.80
CA PRO A 833 19.68 -0.61 -12.02
C PRO A 833 18.46 -0.21 -12.89
N ASP A 834 18.54 0.96 -13.51
CA ASP A 834 17.43 1.52 -14.30
C ASP A 834 17.00 0.61 -15.46
N LEU A 835 17.97 0.03 -16.18
CA LEU A 835 17.74 -0.79 -17.36
C LEU A 835 18.06 -2.26 -17.10
N LEU A 836 17.17 -3.12 -17.58
CA LEU A 836 17.45 -4.54 -17.84
C LEU A 836 17.48 -4.74 -19.34
N LEU A 837 18.65 -5.14 -19.84
CA LEU A 837 18.91 -5.43 -21.25
C LEU A 837 19.11 -6.93 -21.45
N TRP A 838 18.70 -7.45 -22.59
CA TRP A 838 18.94 -8.82 -23.02
C TRP A 838 19.14 -8.92 -24.52
N ARG A 839 19.80 -9.98 -24.96
CA ARG A 839 19.87 -10.38 -26.37
C ARG A 839 20.06 -11.88 -26.48
N PHE A 840 19.58 -12.44 -27.58
CA PHE A 840 19.76 -13.85 -27.93
C PHE A 840 20.84 -13.97 -29.00
N HIS A 841 21.68 -14.99 -28.85
CA HIS A 841 22.64 -15.41 -29.87
C HIS A 841 22.09 -16.59 -30.69
N ASP A 842 22.72 -16.89 -31.83
CA ASP A 842 22.28 -17.91 -32.81
C ASP A 842 21.97 -19.30 -32.21
N ASN A 843 22.54 -19.64 -31.05
CA ASN A 843 22.33 -20.92 -30.36
C ASN A 843 21.24 -20.88 -29.28
N TYR A 844 20.31 -19.92 -29.32
CA TYR A 844 19.31 -19.65 -28.27
C TYR A 844 19.90 -19.40 -26.88
N ARG A 845 21.20 -19.11 -26.81
CA ARG A 845 21.84 -18.63 -25.58
C ARG A 845 21.54 -17.16 -25.44
N GLY A 846 20.82 -16.82 -24.37
CA GLY A 846 20.59 -15.45 -23.99
C GLY A 846 21.73 -14.91 -23.13
N GLU A 847 21.95 -13.60 -23.18
CA GLU A 847 22.72 -12.89 -22.17
C GLU A 847 21.96 -11.66 -21.71
N ALA A 848 22.08 -11.34 -20.42
CA ALA A 848 21.47 -10.17 -19.81
C ALA A 848 22.54 -9.19 -19.33
N LYS A 849 22.20 -7.91 -19.36
CA LYS A 849 23.02 -6.82 -18.84
C LYS A 849 22.17 -5.84 -18.05
N LEU A 850 22.68 -5.41 -16.90
CA LEU A 850 22.01 -4.45 -16.04
C LEU A 850 22.76 -3.12 -16.10
N VAL A 851 22.05 -2.04 -16.39
CA VAL A 851 22.66 -0.73 -16.60
C VAL A 851 22.01 0.32 -15.71
N GLU A 852 22.82 1.00 -14.91
CA GLU A 852 22.42 2.18 -14.16
C GLU A 852 22.77 3.44 -14.96
N VAL A 853 21.78 4.27 -15.26
CA VAL A 853 21.92 5.44 -16.14
C VAL A 853 22.11 6.69 -15.30
N LYS A 854 23.17 7.45 -15.58
CA LYS A 854 23.48 8.69 -14.87
C LYS A 854 23.58 9.86 -15.83
N GLY A 855 22.68 10.83 -15.65
CA GLY A 855 22.78 12.11 -16.32
C GLY A 855 23.99 12.94 -15.85
N PRO A 856 24.26 14.09 -16.48
CA PRO A 856 25.52 14.83 -16.29
C PRO A 856 25.81 15.29 -14.86
N LYS A 857 24.76 15.48 -14.05
CA LYS A 857 24.85 15.95 -12.66
C LYS A 857 24.49 14.86 -11.64
N ASP A 858 24.13 13.67 -12.11
CA ASP A 858 23.67 12.60 -11.24
C ASP A 858 24.84 11.73 -10.75
N ARG A 859 24.69 11.13 -9.57
CA ARG A 859 25.67 10.26 -8.94
C ARG A 859 24.97 9.02 -8.41
N LEU A 860 25.70 7.90 -8.42
CA LEU A 860 25.24 6.67 -7.78
C LEU A 860 24.92 6.90 -6.30
N THR A 861 23.70 6.56 -5.90
CA THR A 861 23.34 6.46 -4.49
C THR A 861 24.07 5.28 -3.85
N GLU A 862 24.20 5.28 -2.52
CA GLU A 862 24.86 4.18 -1.81
C GLU A 862 24.07 2.87 -1.90
N GLN A 863 22.73 2.95 -2.05
CA GLN A 863 21.88 1.79 -2.31
C GLN A 863 22.15 1.19 -3.70
N GLN A 864 22.22 2.03 -4.75
CA GLN A 864 22.58 1.57 -6.10
C GLN A 864 23.97 0.94 -6.14
N ARG A 865 24.94 1.53 -5.41
CA ARG A 865 26.28 0.93 -5.27
C ARG A 865 26.23 -0.44 -4.60
N ALA A 866 25.44 -0.57 -3.53
CA ALA A 866 25.27 -1.86 -2.86
C ALA A 866 24.70 -2.91 -3.82
N TRP A 867 23.69 -2.55 -4.60
CA TRP A 867 23.12 -3.42 -5.63
C TRP A 867 24.15 -3.81 -6.69
N LEU A 868 24.85 -2.85 -7.29
CA LEU A 868 25.85 -3.13 -8.33
C LEU A 868 26.95 -4.08 -7.85
N LEU A 869 27.44 -3.90 -6.61
CA LEU A 869 28.43 -4.81 -6.03
C LEU A 869 27.87 -6.23 -5.82
N VAL A 870 26.66 -6.35 -5.27
CA VAL A 870 26.01 -7.66 -5.06
C VAL A 870 25.72 -8.36 -6.39
N LEU A 871 25.25 -7.63 -7.39
CA LEU A 871 24.97 -8.17 -8.73
C LEU A 871 26.27 -8.68 -9.38
N MET A 872 27.37 -7.95 -9.27
CA MET A 872 28.69 -8.41 -9.74
C MET A 872 29.14 -9.69 -9.02
N ASP A 873 28.86 -9.82 -7.72
CA ASP A 873 29.21 -11.01 -6.93
C ASP A 873 28.31 -12.20 -7.29
N CYS A 874 27.06 -11.95 -7.71
CA CYS A 874 26.14 -12.97 -8.23
C CYS A 874 26.44 -13.38 -9.68
N GLY A 875 27.39 -12.74 -10.35
CA GLY A 875 27.80 -13.06 -11.73
C GLY A 875 27.06 -12.28 -12.83
N PHE A 876 26.29 -11.25 -12.49
CA PHE A 876 25.62 -10.41 -13.49
C PHE A 876 26.63 -9.51 -14.24
N ASN A 877 26.35 -9.27 -15.52
CA ASN A 877 27.02 -8.22 -16.28
C ASN A 877 26.39 -6.86 -15.94
N VAL A 878 27.12 -6.00 -15.25
CA VAL A 878 26.63 -4.69 -14.82
C VAL A 878 27.53 -3.55 -15.27
N GLU A 879 26.93 -2.40 -15.58
CA GLU A 879 27.66 -1.19 -15.92
C GLU A 879 26.89 0.09 -15.55
N VAL A 880 27.60 1.22 -15.57
CA VAL A 880 27.03 2.55 -15.38
C VAL A 880 27.14 3.32 -16.69
N CYS A 881 26.01 3.70 -17.26
CA CYS A 881 25.94 4.51 -18.47
C CYS A 881 25.89 5.99 -18.08
N LYS A 882 26.97 6.72 -18.33
CA LYS A 882 27.06 8.16 -18.10
C LYS A 882 26.70 8.94 -19.35
N VAL A 883 25.62 9.70 -19.29
CA VAL A 883 25.22 10.60 -20.38
C VAL A 883 25.88 11.97 -20.16
N THR A 884 26.71 12.36 -21.12
CA THR A 884 27.42 13.65 -21.13
C THR A 884 26.95 14.52 -22.30
N PRO A 885 26.88 15.85 -22.13
CA PRO A 885 26.65 16.75 -23.25
C PRO A 885 27.79 16.63 -24.27
N PRO A 886 27.52 16.79 -25.58
CA PRO A 886 28.58 16.89 -26.58
C PRO A 886 29.51 18.06 -26.23
N ILE A 887 30.82 17.84 -26.44
CA ILE A 887 31.90 18.80 -26.16
C ILE A 887 31.83 19.98 -27.13
#